data_AF-A0A2G1VU68-F1
#
_entry.id   AF-A0A2G1VU68-F1
#
_cell.length_a   1.000
_cell.length_b   1.000
_cell.length_c   1.000
_cell.angle_alpha   90.00
_cell.angle_beta   90.00
_cell.angle_gamma   90.00
#
_symmetry.space_group_name_H-M   'P 1'
#
loop_
_entity.id
_entity.type
_entity.pdbx_description
1 polymer ?
#
loop_
_entity_poly.entity_id
_entity_poly.type
_entity_poly.pdbx_seq_one_letter_code
_entity_poly.pdbx_strand_id
1 'polypeptide(L)'
;MASAYKTPGVYVEEISIFPPSVAQVETAIPAFIGYTNMAKDRNGKSLDDTPQKITSMLEFVSHFGGAPKILVNSVTLNNLNQVTDLKLEDNYYLYEAMRLFYANGGGKCYVVSVGKSDGVNITLTALKKGLDAIAKVDEPTLLVAPDACLMGQSDMNSFYQAMLAQCGKLGDRFAILDLQNDPALSLDDEIQNFRNGIGMNNLKYGAAYTPWLKANLPREVSYASLKGKISRNGASVNLADLIDDAGAKALADQLDKLVTDQATIDVQLTALADGTNSADARYESLVTALKQDTTKGKFQDLLNFYIEGIDFVRDTLEIGTSNFALTHTAATPPNEALLTHLKAQLDDSVNSGSINTVIAAIQQMKADFEDEFSTTLALNASVTGLDYATGTANGTYFNGAANQAAGITAHLSAIVALYSEIKSAIDYIRTTVTSYVSIYENSAVESIPALKTIKNAIASEYLTLPPSAAMAGVYSRIDANRGVWKAPANTSLNSVVGVTELIDHDQQKDINVDVVAGKSINAIRPFTGKGIMVWGARTLAGNDNEWRYISVRRFFNMVEESVKKATEQFVFEANDANTWVKVRAMIENFLNLQWRAGALAGAKPDDAFFVRVGLGETMTAEDILNGVMNIEIGMAVVRPAEFIILKFSHKMQES
;
A
#
# COMPACT_ATOMS: atom_id res chain seq x y z
N MET A 1 -47.94 6.09 -12.30
CA MET A 1 -49.37 6.37 -12.03
C MET A 1 -50.03 6.84 -13.31
N ALA A 2 -51.10 6.20 -13.77
CA ALA A 2 -51.88 6.70 -14.90
C ALA A 2 -52.50 8.06 -14.52
N SER A 3 -52.15 9.11 -15.26
CA SER A 3 -52.76 10.43 -15.13
C SER A 3 -54.27 10.29 -15.33
N ALA A 4 -55.07 10.44 -14.27
CA ALA A 4 -56.52 10.44 -14.38
C ALA A 4 -56.95 11.75 -15.05
N TYR A 5 -57.18 11.74 -16.36
CA TYR A 5 -57.63 12.90 -17.12
C TYR A 5 -59.06 13.28 -16.74
N LYS A 6 -59.24 14.47 -16.17
CA LYS A 6 -60.53 14.93 -15.60
C LYS A 6 -61.38 15.77 -16.56
N THR A 7 -60.91 16.03 -17.77
CA THR A 7 -61.61 16.86 -18.77
C THR A 7 -61.53 16.28 -20.19
N PRO A 8 -62.54 16.44 -21.05
CA PRO A 8 -62.43 16.07 -22.46
C PRO A 8 -61.45 17.00 -23.20
N GLY A 9 -60.43 16.45 -23.86
CA GLY A 9 -59.42 17.21 -24.60
C GLY A 9 -58.37 16.31 -25.27
N VAL A 10 -57.48 16.89 -26.08
CA VAL A 10 -56.30 16.20 -26.62
C VAL A 10 -55.15 16.40 -25.65
N TYR A 11 -54.58 15.30 -25.14
CA TYR A 11 -53.43 15.31 -24.24
C TYR A 11 -52.20 14.79 -24.99
N VAL A 12 -51.07 15.47 -24.81
CA VAL A 12 -49.76 15.03 -25.29
C VAL A 12 -48.91 14.75 -24.06
N GLU A 13 -48.63 13.47 -23.79
CA GLU A 13 -47.65 13.06 -22.77
C GLU A 13 -46.33 12.72 -23.48
N GLU A 14 -45.25 13.41 -23.09
CA GLU A 14 -43.90 12.96 -23.43
C GLU A 14 -43.52 11.78 -22.54
N ILE A 15 -43.80 10.57 -23.04
CA ILE A 15 -43.28 9.35 -22.47
C ILE A 15 -41.83 9.24 -22.97
N SER A 16 -40.84 9.36 -22.08
CA SER A 16 -39.47 9.01 -22.43
C SER A 16 -39.44 7.53 -22.83
N ILE A 17 -39.30 7.28 -24.12
CA ILE A 17 -39.30 5.94 -24.73
C ILE A 17 -37.91 5.32 -24.70
N PHE A 18 -36.88 6.10 -24.39
CA PHE A 18 -35.53 5.59 -24.25
C PHE A 18 -35.41 4.91 -22.89
N PRO A 19 -35.21 3.58 -22.85
CA PRO A 19 -34.92 2.91 -21.59
C PRO A 19 -33.63 3.50 -21.00
N PRO A 20 -33.54 3.66 -19.67
CA PRO A 20 -32.27 3.99 -19.04
C PRO A 20 -31.22 2.95 -19.44
N SER A 21 -29.96 3.36 -19.52
CA SER A 21 -28.86 2.50 -19.92
C SER A 21 -28.10 1.99 -18.70
N VAL A 22 -27.70 0.71 -18.73
CA VAL A 22 -26.70 0.22 -17.77
C VAL A 22 -25.33 0.77 -18.16
N ALA A 23 -24.74 1.55 -17.27
CA ALA A 23 -23.33 1.95 -17.39
C ALA A 23 -22.45 0.78 -16.93
N GLN A 24 -21.47 0.40 -17.76
CA GLN A 24 -20.51 -0.63 -17.40
C GLN A 24 -19.60 -0.12 -16.27
N VAL A 25 -19.47 -0.90 -15.20
CA VAL A 25 -18.49 -0.62 -14.14
C VAL A 25 -17.07 -0.95 -14.60
N GLU A 26 -16.10 -0.29 -13.97
CA GLU A 26 -14.68 -0.54 -14.15
C GLU A 26 -14.31 -1.95 -13.65
N THR A 27 -13.48 -2.67 -14.40
CA THR A 27 -13.27 -4.11 -14.17
C THR A 27 -11.96 -4.47 -13.49
N ALA A 28 -11.00 -3.53 -13.45
CA ALA A 28 -9.66 -3.77 -12.93
C ALA A 28 -9.12 -2.53 -12.17
N ILE A 29 -9.78 -2.23 -11.04
CA ILE A 29 -9.30 -1.27 -10.03
C ILE A 29 -8.78 -2.11 -8.85
N PRO A 30 -7.47 -2.35 -8.74
CA PRO A 30 -6.92 -3.11 -7.63
C PRO A 30 -6.90 -2.29 -6.35
N ALA A 31 -7.05 -2.98 -5.23
CA ALA A 31 -6.68 -2.49 -3.92
C ALA A 31 -5.48 -3.28 -3.42
N PHE A 32 -4.38 -2.57 -3.21
CA PHE A 32 -3.16 -3.07 -2.62
C PHE A 32 -3.19 -2.87 -1.11
N ILE A 33 -2.93 -3.93 -0.35
CA ILE A 33 -2.85 -3.91 1.11
C ILE A 33 -1.43 -4.31 1.51
N GLY A 34 -0.77 -3.48 2.32
CA GLY A 34 0.59 -3.77 2.77
C GLY A 34 1.22 -2.62 3.55
N TYR A 35 2.52 -2.71 3.73
CA TYR A 35 3.32 -1.80 4.55
C TYR A 35 4.00 -0.75 3.67
N THR A 36 4.07 0.47 4.18
CA THR A 36 4.61 1.61 3.41
C THR A 36 5.57 2.43 4.28
N ASN A 37 6.45 3.23 3.67
CA ASN A 37 7.44 4.00 4.41
C ASN A 37 6.82 5.16 5.21
N MET A 38 5.71 5.70 4.70
CA MET A 38 4.88 6.70 5.35
C MET A 38 3.43 6.49 4.95
N ALA A 39 2.49 7.15 5.61
CA ALA A 39 1.10 7.19 5.16
C ALA A 39 0.50 8.54 5.52
N LYS A 40 0.61 9.52 4.62
CA LYS A 40 0.11 10.89 4.85
C LYS A 40 -0.57 11.47 3.62
N ASP A 41 -1.62 12.26 3.83
CA ASP A 41 -2.26 13.03 2.77
C ASP A 41 -1.44 14.29 2.42
N ARG A 42 -1.89 15.06 1.43
CA ARG A 42 -1.20 16.30 1.01
C ARG A 42 -1.16 17.38 2.10
N ASN A 43 -2.00 17.27 3.13
CA ASN A 43 -2.07 18.19 4.27
C ASN A 43 -1.34 17.63 5.50
N GLY A 44 -0.64 16.49 5.37
CA GLY A 44 0.09 15.85 6.46
C GLY A 44 -0.76 15.00 7.41
N LYS A 45 -2.05 14.81 7.14
CA LYS A 45 -2.93 13.94 7.93
C LYS A 45 -2.58 12.47 7.70
N SER A 46 -2.58 11.65 8.74
CA SER A 46 -2.32 10.21 8.61
C SER A 46 -3.34 9.54 7.67
N LEU A 47 -2.82 8.64 6.84
CA LEU A 47 -3.56 7.71 5.98
C LEU A 47 -3.44 6.26 6.47
N ASP A 48 -2.99 6.03 7.70
CA ASP A 48 -2.92 4.69 8.28
C ASP A 48 -4.30 4.03 8.27
N ASP A 49 -4.36 2.78 7.82
CA ASP A 49 -5.57 1.96 7.65
C ASP A 49 -6.67 2.62 6.81
N THR A 50 -6.33 3.65 6.03
CA THR A 50 -7.27 4.44 5.24
C THR A 50 -7.04 4.17 3.76
N PRO A 51 -8.04 3.62 3.03
CA PRO A 51 -7.90 3.40 1.59
C PRO A 51 -7.73 4.70 0.83
N GLN A 52 -6.58 4.86 0.19
CA GLN A 52 -6.28 6.03 -0.64
C GLN A 52 -6.28 5.63 -2.11
N LYS A 53 -7.07 6.36 -2.91
CA LYS A 53 -7.03 6.23 -4.37
C LYS A 53 -5.81 6.96 -4.92
N ILE A 54 -5.08 6.30 -5.80
CA ILE A 54 -3.94 6.85 -6.52
C ILE A 54 -4.01 6.46 -8.00
N THR A 55 -3.33 7.24 -8.84
CA THR A 55 -3.32 7.07 -10.30
C THR A 55 -1.94 6.84 -10.88
N SER A 56 -0.88 7.09 -10.11
CA SER A 56 0.50 6.97 -10.57
C SER A 56 1.47 6.63 -9.44
N MET A 57 2.67 6.17 -9.82
CA MET A 57 3.76 5.95 -8.88
C MET A 57 4.22 7.25 -8.19
N LEU A 58 4.07 8.40 -8.85
CA LEU A 58 4.40 9.70 -8.24
C LEU A 58 3.45 10.02 -7.08
N GLU A 59 2.15 9.77 -7.27
CA GLU A 59 1.17 9.90 -6.17
C GLU A 59 1.43 8.87 -5.08
N PHE A 60 1.82 7.64 -5.43
CA PHE A 60 2.25 6.65 -4.44
C PHE A 60 3.38 7.22 -3.58
N VAL A 61 4.48 7.69 -4.18
CA VAL A 61 5.63 8.21 -3.43
C VAL A 61 5.25 9.43 -2.58
N SER A 62 4.38 10.31 -3.10
CA SER A 62 3.92 11.49 -2.36
C SER A 62 3.10 11.15 -1.10
N HIS A 63 2.35 10.05 -1.12
CA HIS A 63 1.47 9.66 0.00
C HIS A 63 2.09 8.61 0.91
N PHE A 64 2.86 7.69 0.32
CA PHE A 64 3.31 6.44 0.93
C PHE A 64 4.83 6.29 1.04
N GLY A 65 5.58 7.22 0.43
CA GLY A 65 7.04 7.24 0.48
C GLY A 65 7.71 6.34 -0.56
N GLY A 66 9.04 6.33 -0.51
CA GLY A 66 9.91 5.60 -1.44
C GLY A 66 10.07 4.12 -1.12
N ALA A 67 11.14 3.52 -1.65
CA ALA A 67 11.48 2.12 -1.41
C ALA A 67 11.77 1.84 0.09
N PRO A 68 11.32 0.70 0.65
CA PRO A 68 11.68 0.31 2.00
C PRO A 68 13.19 0.19 2.15
N LYS A 69 13.69 0.36 3.38
CA LYS A 69 15.13 0.22 3.65
C LYS A 69 15.55 -1.23 3.37
N ILE A 70 16.41 -1.40 2.38
CA ILE A 70 16.99 -2.71 2.04
C ILE A 70 17.97 -3.12 3.14
N LEU A 71 17.85 -4.36 3.61
CA LEU A 71 18.84 -4.97 4.50
C LEU A 71 20.01 -5.48 3.67
N VAL A 72 21.17 -4.86 3.84
CA VAL A 72 22.43 -5.34 3.28
C VAL A 72 23.13 -6.16 4.35
N ASN A 73 23.19 -7.47 4.14
CA ASN A 73 23.81 -8.40 5.08
C ASN A 73 25.34 -8.40 4.92
N SER A 74 25.84 -8.42 3.68
CA SER A 74 27.27 -8.29 3.39
C SER A 74 27.55 -7.83 1.96
N VAL A 75 28.61 -7.06 1.80
CA VAL A 75 29.25 -6.74 0.51
C VAL A 75 30.70 -7.21 0.58
N THR A 76 31.12 -8.10 -0.32
CA THR A 76 32.50 -8.60 -0.37
C THR A 76 33.21 -8.06 -1.59
N LEU A 77 34.41 -7.50 -1.38
CA LEU A 77 35.26 -6.94 -2.41
C LEU A 77 36.54 -7.76 -2.61
N ASN A 78 37.04 -7.78 -3.84
CA ASN A 78 38.39 -8.25 -4.17
C ASN A 78 39.47 -7.17 -3.94
N ASN A 79 40.74 -7.50 -4.25
CA ASN A 79 41.88 -6.59 -4.14
C ASN A 79 41.78 -5.34 -5.04
N LEU A 80 40.93 -5.37 -6.07
CA LEU A 80 40.68 -4.26 -6.99
C LEU A 80 39.40 -3.48 -6.62
N ASN A 81 38.87 -3.69 -5.41
CA ASN A 81 37.63 -3.09 -4.91
C ASN A 81 36.39 -3.40 -5.79
N GLN A 82 36.40 -4.52 -6.52
CA GLN A 82 35.25 -5.00 -7.28
C GLN A 82 34.42 -5.94 -6.42
N VAL A 83 33.09 -5.85 -6.53
CA VAL A 83 32.15 -6.71 -5.80
C VAL A 83 32.26 -8.15 -6.31
N THR A 84 32.46 -9.09 -5.40
CA THR A 84 32.52 -10.54 -5.70
C THR A 84 31.37 -11.33 -5.09
N ASP A 85 30.81 -10.85 -3.98
CA ASP A 85 29.66 -11.47 -3.32
C ASP A 85 28.80 -10.38 -2.67
N LEU A 86 27.49 -10.56 -2.75
CA LEU A 86 26.50 -9.60 -2.30
C LEU A 86 25.32 -10.34 -1.67
N LYS A 87 25.00 -10.02 -0.42
CA LYS A 87 23.86 -10.62 0.30
C LYS A 87 22.90 -9.52 0.70
N LEU A 88 21.74 -9.54 0.03
CA LEU A 88 20.64 -8.59 0.24
C LEU A 88 19.43 -9.36 0.74
N GLU A 89 18.63 -8.72 1.58
CA GLU A 89 17.39 -9.26 2.12
C GLU A 89 16.28 -8.21 1.95
N ASP A 90 15.13 -8.67 1.46
CA ASP A 90 13.93 -7.87 1.20
C ASP A 90 12.91 -8.12 2.31
N ASN A 91 12.50 -7.04 2.98
CA ASN A 91 11.58 -7.12 4.13
C ASN A 91 10.15 -6.70 3.80
N TYR A 92 9.93 -6.07 2.65
CA TYR A 92 8.65 -5.53 2.21
C TYR A 92 8.63 -5.48 0.69
N TYR A 93 7.50 -5.89 0.10
CA TYR A 93 7.33 -5.99 -1.35
C TYR A 93 6.41 -4.92 -1.93
N LEU A 94 5.51 -4.31 -1.13
CA LEU A 94 4.48 -3.41 -1.67
C LEU A 94 5.02 -2.30 -2.59
N TYR A 95 6.06 -1.56 -2.21
CA TYR A 95 6.62 -0.49 -3.06
C TYR A 95 7.09 -1.01 -4.43
N GLU A 96 7.83 -2.11 -4.43
CA GLU A 96 8.40 -2.69 -5.65
C GLU A 96 7.34 -3.41 -6.50
N ALA A 97 6.38 -4.04 -5.84
CA ALA A 97 5.18 -4.59 -6.44
C ALA A 97 4.36 -3.50 -7.16
N MET A 98 4.26 -2.30 -6.59
CA MET A 98 3.60 -1.15 -7.23
C MET A 98 4.36 -0.68 -8.48
N ARG A 99 5.69 -0.63 -8.46
CA ARG A 99 6.50 -0.35 -9.65
C ARG A 99 6.22 -1.38 -10.76
N LEU A 100 6.15 -2.66 -10.39
CA LEU A 100 5.87 -3.74 -11.32
C LEU A 100 4.43 -3.73 -11.86
N PHE A 101 3.45 -3.34 -11.04
CA PHE A 101 2.06 -3.11 -11.42
C PHE A 101 1.96 -2.06 -12.53
N TYR A 102 2.53 -0.87 -12.31
CA TYR A 102 2.52 0.20 -13.31
C TYR A 102 3.30 -0.17 -14.57
N ALA A 103 4.44 -0.86 -14.44
CA ALA A 103 5.20 -1.35 -15.59
C ALA A 103 4.40 -2.34 -16.47
N ASN A 104 3.43 -3.05 -15.90
CA ASN A 104 2.59 -4.02 -16.60
C ASN A 104 1.26 -3.45 -17.10
N GLY A 105 1.04 -2.13 -17.03
CA GLY A 105 -0.17 -1.47 -17.52
C GLY A 105 -1.22 -1.21 -16.45
N GLY A 106 -0.79 -1.16 -15.18
CA GLY A 106 -1.58 -0.68 -14.07
C GLY A 106 -2.04 0.77 -14.26
N GLY A 107 -3.28 1.05 -13.83
CA GLY A 107 -3.88 2.38 -13.86
C GLY A 107 -4.23 2.87 -12.46
N LYS A 108 -5.46 3.37 -12.30
CA LYS A 108 -5.99 3.73 -10.98
C LYS A 108 -6.05 2.52 -10.06
N CYS A 109 -5.67 2.70 -8.80
CA CYS A 109 -5.76 1.69 -7.76
C CYS A 109 -6.00 2.34 -6.40
N TYR A 110 -6.34 1.52 -5.42
CA TYR A 110 -6.36 1.87 -4.02
C TYR A 110 -5.13 1.29 -3.33
N VAL A 111 -4.59 2.01 -2.36
CA VAL A 111 -3.55 1.52 -1.46
C VAL A 111 -4.05 1.68 -0.04
N VAL A 112 -3.89 0.64 0.76
CA VAL A 112 -4.16 0.65 2.20
C VAL A 112 -2.85 0.36 2.91
N SER A 113 -2.26 1.40 3.51
CA SER A 113 -1.11 1.23 4.39
C SER A 113 -1.58 0.69 5.73
N VAL A 114 -1.04 -0.46 6.15
CA VAL A 114 -1.37 -1.10 7.43
C VAL A 114 -0.25 -0.98 8.48
N GLY A 115 0.80 -0.22 8.17
CA GLY A 115 1.96 -0.05 9.02
C GLY A 115 3.18 0.49 8.28
N LYS A 116 4.22 0.79 9.05
CA LYS A 116 5.49 1.29 8.54
C LYS A 116 6.42 0.17 8.08
N SER A 117 7.14 0.39 6.99
CA SER A 117 8.15 -0.53 6.46
C SER A 117 9.55 -0.31 7.05
N ASP A 118 9.66 -0.32 8.39
CA ASP A 118 10.90 -0.01 9.13
C ASP A 118 11.42 -1.17 10.02
N GLY A 119 10.75 -2.34 10.03
CA GLY A 119 11.17 -3.55 10.76
C GLY A 119 10.80 -4.86 10.06
N VAL A 120 10.75 -6.02 10.72
CA VAL A 120 10.12 -7.26 10.18
C VAL A 120 9.01 -7.66 11.14
N ASN A 121 7.86 -7.00 11.05
CA ASN A 121 6.69 -7.26 11.90
C ASN A 121 5.40 -7.23 11.07
N ILE A 122 5.34 -8.09 10.05
CA ILE A 122 4.13 -8.28 9.25
C ILE A 122 3.18 -9.18 10.03
N THR A 123 1.99 -8.66 10.35
CA THR A 123 1.02 -9.38 11.19
C THR A 123 -0.30 -9.60 10.47
N LEU A 124 -0.91 -10.75 10.73
CA LEU A 124 -2.25 -11.08 10.24
C LEU A 124 -3.28 -10.02 10.65
N THR A 125 -3.17 -9.50 11.87
CA THR A 125 -4.08 -8.48 12.41
C THR A 125 -4.03 -7.18 11.60
N ALA A 126 -2.83 -6.68 11.30
CA ALA A 126 -2.65 -5.45 10.52
C ALA A 126 -3.22 -5.60 9.10
N LEU A 127 -2.85 -6.68 8.39
CA LEU A 127 -3.36 -6.91 7.03
C LEU A 127 -4.89 -7.10 7.01
N LYS A 128 -5.47 -7.79 8.00
CA LYS A 128 -6.94 -7.90 8.13
C LYS A 128 -7.62 -6.56 8.37
N LYS A 129 -7.01 -5.67 9.16
CA LYS A 129 -7.53 -4.31 9.36
C LYS A 129 -7.59 -3.54 8.05
N GLY A 130 -6.55 -3.64 7.21
CA GLY A 130 -6.56 -3.06 5.88
C GLY A 130 -7.61 -3.67 4.94
N LEU A 131 -7.82 -4.99 5.02
CA LEU A 131 -8.85 -5.70 4.28
C LEU A 131 -10.28 -5.25 4.67
N ASP A 132 -10.54 -5.09 5.96
CA ASP A 132 -11.81 -4.58 6.49
C ASP A 132 -12.04 -3.11 6.11
N ALA A 133 -10.97 -2.32 6.03
CA ALA A 133 -11.04 -0.92 5.61
C ALA A 133 -11.44 -0.80 4.13
N ILE A 134 -10.79 -1.56 3.24
CA ILE A 134 -11.14 -1.54 1.81
C ILE A 134 -12.52 -2.13 1.54
N ALA A 135 -13.03 -3.02 2.41
CA ALA A 135 -14.37 -3.58 2.27
C ALA A 135 -15.47 -2.51 2.16
N LYS A 136 -15.26 -1.34 2.78
CA LYS A 136 -16.19 -0.20 2.84
C LYS A 136 -16.15 0.70 1.60
N VAL A 137 -15.23 0.45 0.67
CA VAL A 137 -15.08 1.23 -0.56
C VAL A 137 -15.67 0.44 -1.73
N ASP A 138 -16.54 1.07 -2.51
CA ASP A 138 -17.32 0.41 -3.56
C ASP A 138 -16.57 0.17 -4.89
N GLU A 139 -15.61 1.02 -5.25
CA GLU A 139 -14.90 0.92 -6.54
C GLU A 139 -13.92 -0.27 -6.73
N PRO A 140 -13.21 -0.78 -5.70
CA PRO A 140 -12.21 -1.83 -5.87
C PRO A 140 -12.80 -3.14 -6.38
N THR A 141 -12.21 -3.69 -7.44
CA THR A 141 -12.60 -4.95 -8.07
C THR A 141 -11.54 -6.05 -7.95
N LEU A 142 -10.29 -5.70 -7.63
CA LEU A 142 -9.24 -6.68 -7.38
C LEU A 142 -8.66 -6.48 -5.96
N LEU A 143 -8.32 -7.57 -5.28
CA LEU A 143 -7.61 -7.54 -4.00
C LEU A 143 -6.20 -8.13 -4.18
N VAL A 144 -5.19 -7.39 -3.74
CA VAL A 144 -3.78 -7.74 -3.89
C VAL A 144 -3.04 -7.41 -2.59
N ALA A 145 -2.18 -8.31 -2.11
CA ALA A 145 -1.44 -8.13 -0.87
C ALA A 145 -0.04 -8.77 -0.96
N PRO A 146 0.91 -8.12 -1.64
CA PRO A 146 2.21 -8.71 -1.94
C PRO A 146 3.02 -9.04 -0.68
N ASP A 147 2.85 -8.24 0.39
CA ASP A 147 3.54 -8.45 1.67
C ASP A 147 3.02 -9.67 2.44
N ALA A 148 1.86 -10.24 2.08
CA ALA A 148 1.29 -11.38 2.80
C ALA A 148 2.19 -12.63 2.79
N CYS A 149 3.05 -12.75 1.78
CA CYS A 149 4.00 -13.86 1.64
C CYS A 149 5.11 -13.86 2.70
N LEU A 150 5.34 -12.73 3.36
CA LEU A 150 6.35 -12.61 4.41
C LEU A 150 5.85 -13.09 5.78
N MET A 151 4.55 -13.36 5.90
CA MET A 151 4.00 -14.02 7.10
C MET A 151 4.30 -15.53 7.07
N GLY A 152 4.23 -16.17 8.25
CA GLY A 152 4.22 -17.62 8.31
C GLY A 152 3.04 -18.22 7.55
N GLN A 153 3.23 -19.41 6.96
CA GLN A 153 2.25 -20.08 6.09
C GLN A 153 0.81 -20.12 6.66
N SER A 154 0.65 -20.38 7.97
CA SER A 154 -0.68 -20.43 8.62
C SER A 154 -1.41 -19.09 8.60
N ASP A 155 -0.67 -18.00 8.86
CA ASP A 155 -1.24 -16.65 8.89
C ASP A 155 -1.53 -16.17 7.46
N MET A 156 -0.64 -16.45 6.50
CA MET A 156 -0.88 -16.20 5.08
C MET A 156 -2.16 -16.89 4.59
N ASN A 157 -2.32 -18.18 4.92
CA ASN A 157 -3.53 -18.95 4.58
C ASN A 157 -4.79 -18.32 5.18
N SER A 158 -4.74 -17.95 6.46
CA SER A 158 -5.85 -17.31 7.17
C SER A 158 -6.23 -15.95 6.56
N PHE A 159 -5.24 -15.21 6.07
CA PHE A 159 -5.48 -13.94 5.39
C PHE A 159 -6.10 -14.13 4.01
N TYR A 160 -5.60 -15.06 3.20
CA TYR A 160 -6.16 -15.34 1.88
C TYR A 160 -7.58 -15.91 1.94
N GLN A 161 -7.89 -16.74 2.94
CA GLN A 161 -9.27 -17.17 3.20
C GLN A 161 -10.20 -15.97 3.50
N ALA A 162 -9.71 -14.97 4.23
CA ALA A 162 -10.47 -13.74 4.49
C ALA A 162 -10.67 -12.90 3.22
N MET A 163 -9.65 -12.77 2.37
CA MET A 163 -9.78 -12.10 1.07
C MET A 163 -10.84 -12.77 0.19
N LEU A 164 -10.83 -14.12 0.12
CA LEU A 164 -11.82 -14.89 -0.63
C LEU A 164 -13.22 -14.77 -0.02
N ALA A 165 -13.34 -14.77 1.31
CA ALA A 165 -14.61 -14.56 2.00
C ALA A 165 -15.21 -13.17 1.68
N GLN A 166 -14.38 -12.13 1.66
CA GLN A 166 -14.81 -10.79 1.28
C GLN A 166 -15.27 -10.72 -0.18
N CYS A 167 -14.50 -11.32 -1.10
CA CYS A 167 -14.90 -11.38 -2.51
C CYS A 167 -16.22 -12.14 -2.69
N GLY A 168 -16.41 -13.27 -1.99
CA GLY A 168 -17.66 -14.03 -2.03
C GLY A 168 -18.85 -13.30 -1.41
N LYS A 169 -18.63 -12.50 -0.36
CA LYS A 169 -19.67 -11.72 0.31
C LYS A 169 -20.17 -10.56 -0.55
N LEU A 170 -19.27 -9.88 -1.26
CA LEU A 170 -19.61 -8.66 -2.00
C LEU A 170 -19.90 -8.92 -3.48
N GLY A 171 -19.34 -9.99 -4.06
CA GLY A 171 -19.63 -10.46 -5.42
C GLY A 171 -18.97 -9.64 -6.54
N ASP A 172 -18.46 -8.46 -6.24
CA ASP A 172 -17.83 -7.50 -7.15
C ASP A 172 -16.29 -7.61 -7.18
N ARG A 173 -15.66 -8.25 -6.18
CA ARG A 173 -14.20 -8.35 -6.06
C ARG A 173 -13.63 -9.71 -6.48
N PHE A 174 -12.36 -9.71 -6.84
CA PHE A 174 -11.58 -10.90 -7.18
C PHE A 174 -10.17 -10.85 -6.57
N ALA A 175 -9.74 -11.89 -5.88
CA ALA A 175 -8.44 -11.94 -5.22
C ALA A 175 -7.34 -12.50 -6.14
N ILE A 176 -6.18 -11.82 -6.19
CA ILE A 176 -4.98 -12.31 -6.86
C ILE A 176 -3.97 -12.68 -5.77
N LEU A 177 -3.60 -13.95 -5.73
CA LEU A 177 -2.84 -14.54 -4.63
C LEU A 177 -1.46 -15.02 -5.09
N ASP A 178 -0.53 -15.02 -4.15
CA ASP A 178 0.84 -15.49 -4.33
C ASP A 178 1.13 -16.71 -3.46
N LEU A 179 2.13 -17.50 -3.83
CA LEU A 179 2.72 -18.53 -2.96
C LEU A 179 3.83 -17.92 -2.11
N GLN A 180 4.26 -18.60 -1.05
CA GLN A 180 5.19 -18.04 -0.05
C GLN A 180 6.61 -17.83 -0.59
N ASN A 181 7.11 -18.70 -1.48
CA ASN A 181 8.49 -18.73 -1.98
C ASN A 181 9.51 -18.89 -0.84
N ASP A 182 9.27 -19.87 0.04
CA ASP A 182 10.17 -20.29 1.10
C ASP A 182 11.37 -21.05 0.50
N PRO A 183 12.60 -20.51 0.63
CA PRO A 183 13.80 -21.16 0.08
C PRO A 183 14.13 -22.51 0.73
N ALA A 184 13.49 -22.87 1.85
CA ALA A 184 13.65 -24.17 2.49
C ALA A 184 12.74 -25.26 1.89
N LEU A 185 11.80 -24.91 1.03
CA LEU A 185 10.81 -25.82 0.45
C LEU A 185 11.04 -26.04 -1.05
N SER A 186 10.67 -27.22 -1.54
CA SER A 186 10.55 -27.44 -2.98
C SER A 186 9.27 -26.78 -3.52
N LEU A 187 9.25 -26.42 -4.80
CA LEU A 187 8.05 -25.85 -5.44
C LEU A 187 6.81 -26.74 -5.25
N ASP A 188 6.97 -28.07 -5.28
CA ASP A 188 5.87 -28.99 -5.07
C ASP A 188 5.32 -28.91 -3.64
N ASP A 189 6.20 -28.82 -2.63
CA ASP A 189 5.81 -28.64 -1.23
C ASP A 189 5.08 -27.32 -1.01
N GLU A 190 5.54 -26.23 -1.63
CA GLU A 190 4.87 -24.93 -1.58
C GLU A 190 3.46 -24.97 -2.16
N ILE A 191 3.32 -25.65 -3.31
CA ILE A 191 2.04 -25.83 -3.99
C ILE A 191 1.09 -26.64 -3.10
N GLN A 192 1.57 -27.72 -2.47
CA GLN A 192 0.76 -28.51 -1.56
C GLN A 192 0.39 -27.73 -0.29
N ASN A 193 1.33 -26.98 0.30
CA ASN A 193 1.06 -26.13 1.46
C ASN A 193 -0.01 -25.07 1.15
N PHE A 194 0.09 -24.40 0.00
CA PHE A 194 -0.92 -23.46 -0.46
C PHE A 194 -2.29 -24.13 -0.67
N ARG A 195 -2.32 -25.26 -1.39
CA ARG A 195 -3.57 -26.00 -1.66
C ARG A 195 -4.25 -26.46 -0.38
N ASN A 196 -3.50 -27.01 0.57
CA ASN A 196 -4.05 -27.45 1.85
C ASN A 196 -4.52 -26.26 2.69
N GLY A 197 -3.82 -25.13 2.59
CA GLY A 197 -4.08 -23.91 3.33
C GLY A 197 -5.27 -23.07 2.90
N ILE A 198 -5.57 -22.98 1.60
CA ILE A 198 -6.52 -21.99 1.06
C ILE A 198 -8.00 -22.30 1.38
N GLY A 199 -8.32 -23.48 1.92
CA GLY A 199 -9.70 -23.88 2.22
C GLY A 199 -10.53 -24.24 0.98
N MET A 200 -11.85 -24.36 1.10
CA MET A 200 -12.76 -24.78 0.01
C MET A 200 -13.80 -23.72 -0.36
N ASN A 201 -13.89 -22.63 0.40
CA ASN A 201 -14.93 -21.62 0.24
C ASN A 201 -14.51 -20.55 -0.77
N ASN A 202 -15.47 -20.08 -1.58
CA ASN A 202 -15.30 -18.94 -2.48
C ASN A 202 -14.14 -19.02 -3.49
N LEU A 203 -13.66 -20.24 -3.80
CA LEU A 203 -12.52 -20.48 -4.69
C LEU A 203 -12.70 -19.87 -6.09
N LYS A 204 -13.93 -19.73 -6.56
CA LYS A 204 -14.22 -19.07 -7.84
C LYS A 204 -13.79 -17.60 -7.89
N TYR A 205 -13.70 -16.92 -6.74
CA TYR A 205 -13.37 -15.50 -6.65
C TYR A 205 -11.88 -15.21 -6.48
N GLY A 206 -10.99 -16.18 -6.68
CA GLY A 206 -9.55 -15.94 -6.63
C GLY A 206 -8.76 -16.72 -7.65
N ALA A 207 -7.53 -16.29 -7.87
CA ALA A 207 -6.53 -17.01 -8.67
C ALA A 207 -5.15 -16.86 -8.02
N ALA A 208 -4.37 -17.94 -8.03
CA ALA A 208 -2.99 -17.94 -7.56
C ALA A 208 -2.00 -18.03 -8.74
N TYR A 209 -0.82 -17.46 -8.56
CA TYR A 209 0.24 -17.44 -9.57
C TYR A 209 1.59 -17.88 -8.98
N THR A 210 2.33 -18.68 -9.75
CA THR A 210 3.67 -19.18 -9.39
C THR A 210 4.46 -19.43 -10.68
N PRO A 211 5.81 -19.39 -10.70
CA PRO A 211 6.74 -19.02 -9.64
C PRO A 211 6.81 -17.51 -9.44
N TRP A 212 7.59 -17.08 -8.43
CA TRP A 212 7.96 -15.69 -8.24
C TRP A 212 8.80 -15.16 -9.41
N LEU A 213 8.80 -13.84 -9.55
CA LEU A 213 9.36 -13.12 -10.68
C LEU A 213 10.74 -12.57 -10.34
N LYS A 214 11.69 -12.68 -11.26
CA LYS A 214 12.95 -11.94 -11.23
C LYS A 214 12.77 -10.67 -12.04
N ALA A 215 12.55 -9.56 -11.35
CA ALA A 215 12.30 -8.25 -11.93
C ALA A 215 13.60 -7.48 -12.18
N ASN A 216 13.68 -6.81 -13.33
CA ASN A 216 14.75 -5.87 -13.65
C ASN A 216 14.30 -4.46 -13.28
N LEU A 217 14.21 -4.22 -11.97
CA LEU A 217 13.90 -2.92 -11.37
C LEU A 217 15.14 -2.48 -10.59
N PRO A 218 15.75 -1.33 -10.91
CA PRO A 218 16.94 -0.89 -10.21
C PRO A 218 16.62 -0.68 -8.74
N ARG A 219 17.50 -1.21 -7.88
CA ARG A 219 17.47 -1.05 -6.43
C ARG A 219 18.32 0.15 -6.05
N GLU A 220 17.76 1.03 -5.25
CA GLU A 220 18.50 2.16 -4.67
C GLU A 220 18.80 1.86 -3.21
N VAL A 221 20.07 2.03 -2.83
CA VAL A 221 20.54 1.80 -1.47
C VAL A 221 21.31 3.02 -0.99
N SER A 222 21.02 3.44 0.24
CA SER A 222 21.78 4.49 0.91
C SER A 222 23.07 3.93 1.50
N TYR A 223 24.07 4.78 1.68
CA TYR A 223 25.31 4.42 2.35
C TYR A 223 25.05 3.98 3.80
N ALA A 224 23.98 4.50 4.42
CA ALA A 224 23.54 4.07 5.74
C ALA A 224 23.24 2.57 5.84
N SER A 225 22.79 1.93 4.75
CA SER A 225 22.62 0.46 4.71
C SER A 225 23.94 -0.29 4.44
N LEU A 226 24.95 0.36 3.86
CA LEU A 226 26.25 -0.24 3.53
C LEU A 226 27.27 -0.15 4.68
N LYS A 227 27.13 0.86 5.54
CA LYS A 227 28.06 1.15 6.63
C LYS A 227 28.26 -0.08 7.52
N GLY A 228 29.52 -0.48 7.70
CA GLY A 228 29.91 -1.64 8.50
C GLY A 228 29.59 -3.01 7.88
N LYS A 229 29.13 -3.05 6.62
CA LYS A 229 28.79 -4.29 5.89
C LYS A 229 29.76 -4.62 4.76
N ILE A 230 30.76 -3.77 4.54
CA ILE A 230 31.76 -3.95 3.48
C ILE A 230 32.93 -4.75 4.03
N SER A 231 33.33 -5.78 3.30
CA SER A 231 34.50 -6.61 3.63
C SER A 231 35.43 -6.75 2.42
N ARG A 232 36.73 -6.86 2.68
CA ARG A 232 37.76 -7.13 1.68
C ARG A 232 38.68 -8.23 2.22
N ASN A 233 38.87 -9.30 1.44
CA ASN A 233 39.65 -10.48 1.86
C ASN A 233 39.20 -11.10 3.19
N GLY A 234 37.89 -11.08 3.47
CA GLY A 234 37.32 -11.63 4.71
C GLY A 234 37.47 -10.74 5.95
N ALA A 235 38.08 -9.55 5.83
CA ALA A 235 38.13 -8.55 6.89
C ALA A 235 37.12 -7.43 6.65
N SER A 236 36.42 -6.99 7.70
CA SER A 236 35.55 -5.79 7.64
C SER A 236 36.41 -4.54 7.42
N VAL A 237 35.95 -3.66 6.54
CA VAL A 237 36.65 -2.43 6.15
C VAL A 237 35.68 -1.26 6.09
N ASN A 238 36.13 -0.08 6.49
CA ASN A 238 35.36 1.15 6.30
C ASN A 238 35.53 1.67 4.87
N LEU A 239 34.63 2.54 4.42
CA LEU A 239 34.73 3.12 3.08
C LEU A 239 36.05 3.87 2.87
N ALA A 240 36.51 4.59 3.90
CA ALA A 240 37.77 5.32 3.91
C ALA A 240 39.02 4.43 3.73
N ASP A 241 38.93 3.13 4.08
CA ASP A 241 40.05 2.17 3.94
C ASP A 241 40.21 1.66 2.49
N LEU A 242 39.27 2.01 1.62
CA LEU A 242 39.24 1.63 0.20
C LEU A 242 39.78 2.75 -0.72
N ILE A 243 40.25 3.85 -0.13
CA ILE A 243 40.54 5.11 -0.84
C ILE A 243 41.97 5.56 -0.54
N ASP A 244 42.73 5.82 -1.60
CA ASP A 244 44.10 6.36 -1.48
C ASP A 244 44.13 7.89 -1.49
N ASP A 245 43.20 8.55 -2.19
CA ASP A 245 43.12 10.02 -2.27
C ASP A 245 42.68 10.64 -0.94
N ALA A 246 43.46 11.60 -0.44
CA ALA A 246 43.22 12.21 0.86
C ALA A 246 41.92 13.01 0.94
N GLY A 247 41.51 13.68 -0.15
CA GLY A 247 40.26 14.45 -0.21
C GLY A 247 39.04 13.54 -0.21
N ALA A 248 39.06 12.50 -1.03
CA ALA A 248 38.01 11.48 -1.09
C ALA A 248 37.92 10.69 0.23
N LYS A 249 39.05 10.45 0.91
CA LYS A 249 39.06 9.84 2.24
C LYS A 249 38.38 10.72 3.29
N ALA A 250 38.71 12.01 3.32
CA ALA A 250 38.05 12.96 4.22
C ALA A 250 36.52 13.02 3.95
N LEU A 251 36.11 13.00 2.68
CA LEU A 251 34.70 12.95 2.30
C LEU A 251 34.00 11.67 2.81
N ALA A 252 34.65 10.50 2.68
CA ALA A 252 34.14 9.24 3.20
C ALA A 252 33.98 9.26 4.72
N ASP A 253 34.96 9.83 5.45
CA ASP A 253 34.90 9.96 6.91
C ASP A 253 33.77 10.90 7.35
N GLN A 254 33.51 12.00 6.62
CA GLN A 254 32.37 12.88 6.92
C GLN A 254 31.03 12.22 6.65
N LEU A 255 30.90 11.49 5.54
CA LEU A 255 29.69 10.72 5.25
C LEU A 255 29.44 9.67 6.33
N ASP A 256 30.49 9.02 6.82
CA ASP A 256 30.39 8.05 7.91
C ASP A 256 29.84 8.67 9.21
N LYS A 257 30.35 9.86 9.57
CA LYS A 257 29.86 10.66 10.70
C LYS A 257 28.41 11.08 10.53
N LEU A 258 28.02 11.61 9.36
CA LEU A 258 26.64 12.02 9.09
C LEU A 258 25.65 10.87 9.22
N VAL A 259 26.02 9.68 8.74
CA VAL A 259 25.19 8.47 8.91
C VAL A 259 25.10 8.05 10.38
N THR A 260 26.18 8.17 11.18
CA THR A 260 26.11 7.95 12.63
C THR A 260 25.17 8.95 13.30
N ASP A 261 25.29 10.22 12.95
CA ASP A 261 24.48 11.31 13.50
C ASP A 261 23.00 11.09 13.17
N GLN A 262 22.69 10.75 11.92
CA GLN A 262 21.33 10.40 11.48
C GLN A 262 20.78 9.21 12.28
N ALA A 263 21.53 8.11 12.38
CA ALA A 263 21.10 6.94 13.14
C ALA A 263 20.86 7.26 14.63
N THR A 264 21.70 8.11 15.22
CA THR A 264 21.53 8.52 16.62
C THR A 264 20.29 9.38 16.80
N ILE A 265 20.03 10.32 15.90
CA ILE A 265 18.82 11.14 15.89
C ILE A 265 17.57 10.27 15.76
N ASP A 266 17.59 9.28 14.85
CA ASP A 266 16.47 8.36 14.67
C ASP A 266 16.18 7.57 15.97
N VAL A 267 17.21 7.09 16.69
CA VAL A 267 17.04 6.42 17.99
C VAL A 267 16.38 7.34 19.02
N GLN A 268 16.80 8.61 19.10
CA GLN A 268 16.19 9.57 20.04
C GLN A 268 14.74 9.88 19.67
N LEU A 269 14.42 9.98 18.38
CA LEU A 269 13.03 10.15 17.92
C LEU A 269 12.15 8.94 18.20
N THR A 270 12.71 7.73 18.09
CA THR A 270 12.02 6.49 18.51
C THR A 270 11.77 6.48 20.02
N ALA A 271 12.74 6.94 20.83
CA ALA A 271 12.55 7.08 22.26
C ALA A 271 11.42 8.09 22.59
N LEU A 272 11.39 9.24 21.90
CA LEU A 272 10.31 10.23 22.02
C LEU A 272 8.93 9.67 21.61
N ALA A 273 8.89 8.67 20.73
CA ALA A 273 7.64 8.00 20.35
C ALA A 273 7.12 7.02 21.43
N ASP A 274 7.96 6.59 22.38
CA ASP A 274 7.59 5.75 23.54
C ASP A 274 6.73 4.53 23.18
N GLY A 275 7.19 3.72 22.22
CA GLY A 275 6.50 2.51 21.77
C GLY A 275 5.28 2.74 20.86
N THR A 276 4.91 4.00 20.59
CA THR A 276 3.96 4.34 19.53
C THR A 276 4.65 4.42 18.16
N ASN A 277 3.88 4.49 17.07
CA ASN A 277 4.42 4.54 15.71
C ASN A 277 5.26 5.80 15.41
N SER A 278 5.09 6.89 16.16
CA SER A 278 5.84 8.15 16.00
C SER A 278 5.55 9.13 17.14
N ALA A 279 6.40 10.15 17.32
CA ALA A 279 6.11 11.26 18.21
C ALA A 279 4.75 11.95 17.90
N ASP A 280 4.39 12.06 16.60
CA ASP A 280 3.06 12.54 16.17
C ASP A 280 1.92 11.66 16.73
N ALA A 281 2.09 10.33 16.66
CA ALA A 281 1.08 9.39 17.15
C ALA A 281 0.95 9.41 18.68
N ARG A 282 2.08 9.53 19.40
CA ARG A 282 2.08 9.71 20.86
C ARG A 282 1.37 11.00 21.25
N TYR A 283 1.68 12.10 20.57
CA TYR A 283 1.02 13.39 20.77
C TYR A 283 -0.50 13.29 20.60
N GLU A 284 -0.97 12.75 19.47
CA GLU A 284 -2.40 12.62 19.18
C GLU A 284 -3.11 11.73 20.20
N SER A 285 -2.45 10.66 20.66
CA SER A 285 -2.95 9.79 21.73
C SER A 285 -3.10 10.56 23.05
N LEU A 286 -2.09 11.34 23.44
CA LEU A 286 -2.10 12.14 24.67
C LEU A 286 -3.18 13.24 24.62
N VAL A 287 -3.32 13.94 23.50
CA VAL A 287 -4.36 14.95 23.30
C VAL A 287 -5.76 14.32 23.33
N THR A 288 -5.93 13.16 22.69
CA THR A 288 -7.21 12.44 22.71
C THR A 288 -7.56 12.00 24.13
N ALA A 289 -6.60 11.45 24.88
CA ALA A 289 -6.80 11.07 26.27
C ALA A 289 -7.18 12.28 27.15
N LEU A 290 -6.52 13.42 26.99
CA LEU A 290 -6.82 14.65 27.74
C LEU A 290 -8.20 15.23 27.41
N LYS A 291 -8.64 15.14 26.14
CA LYS A 291 -9.98 15.57 25.71
C LYS A 291 -11.08 14.67 26.24
N GLN A 292 -10.80 13.37 26.36
CA GLN A 292 -11.76 12.40 26.91
C GLN A 292 -11.85 12.49 28.44
N ASP A 293 -10.72 12.72 29.11
CA ASP A 293 -10.62 12.80 30.56
C ASP A 293 -9.72 13.97 30.97
N THR A 294 -10.35 15.11 31.28
CA THR A 294 -9.68 16.37 31.60
C THR A 294 -9.13 16.38 33.04
N THR A 295 -8.14 15.51 33.29
CA THR A 295 -7.50 15.34 34.59
C THR A 295 -6.08 15.89 34.63
N LYS A 296 -5.60 16.17 35.85
CA LYS A 296 -4.22 16.61 36.10
C LYS A 296 -3.18 15.64 35.53
N GLY A 297 -3.39 14.33 35.72
CA GLY A 297 -2.45 13.31 35.24
C GLY A 297 -2.29 13.35 33.73
N LYS A 298 -3.41 13.38 32.98
CA LYS A 298 -3.38 13.47 31.51
C LYS A 298 -2.76 14.77 31.01
N PHE A 299 -2.97 15.86 31.75
CA PHE A 299 -2.34 17.12 31.41
C PHE A 299 -0.82 17.09 31.64
N GLN A 300 -0.36 16.49 32.75
CA GLN A 300 1.06 16.28 33.02
C GLN A 300 1.72 15.37 31.99
N ASP A 301 1.06 14.31 31.54
CA ASP A 301 1.57 13.42 30.50
C ASP A 301 1.86 14.19 29.20
N LEU A 302 0.96 15.11 28.79
CA LEU A 302 1.15 15.96 27.60
C LEU A 302 2.28 16.97 27.77
N LEU A 303 2.41 17.58 28.96
CA LEU A 303 3.51 18.51 29.23
C LEU A 303 4.87 17.79 29.25
N ASN A 304 4.96 16.61 29.87
CA ASN A 304 6.16 15.78 29.86
C ASN A 304 6.61 15.45 28.43
N PHE A 305 5.67 15.10 27.56
CA PHE A 305 5.97 14.87 26.14
C PHE A 305 6.57 16.11 25.45
N TYR A 306 6.07 17.32 25.75
CA TYR A 306 6.67 18.55 25.20
C TYR A 306 8.07 18.80 25.73
N ILE A 307 8.33 18.50 27.00
CA ILE A 307 9.65 18.63 27.61
C ILE A 307 10.63 17.70 26.93
N GLU A 308 10.26 16.43 26.76
CA GLU A 308 11.08 15.45 26.03
C GLU A 308 11.35 15.89 24.58
N GLY A 309 10.36 16.50 23.90
CA GLY A 309 10.53 17.03 22.55
C GLY A 309 11.46 18.24 22.47
N ILE A 310 11.38 19.15 23.45
CA ILE A 310 12.27 20.31 23.57
C ILE A 310 13.69 19.86 23.93
N ASP A 311 13.83 18.92 24.87
CA ASP A 311 15.11 18.32 25.26
C ASP A 311 15.78 17.66 24.07
N PHE A 312 15.03 16.92 23.23
CA PHE A 312 15.55 16.35 21.98
C PHE A 312 16.16 17.43 21.07
N VAL A 313 15.44 18.53 20.83
CA VAL A 313 15.93 19.63 19.98
C VAL A 313 17.17 20.27 20.60
N ARG A 314 17.13 20.56 21.91
CA ARG A 314 18.24 21.17 22.65
C ARG A 314 19.50 20.31 22.60
N ASP A 315 19.36 19.03 22.90
CA ASP A 315 20.46 18.09 22.98
C ASP A 315 21.07 17.88 21.59
N THR A 316 20.25 17.84 20.53
CA THR A 316 20.74 17.74 19.13
C THR A 316 21.55 18.95 18.71
N LEU A 317 21.20 20.13 19.22
CA LEU A 317 21.90 21.38 18.95
C LEU A 317 23.04 21.65 19.95
N GLU A 318 23.36 20.71 20.84
CA GLU A 318 24.39 20.86 21.87
C GLU A 318 24.24 22.16 22.68
N ILE A 319 23.00 22.45 23.07
CA ILE A 319 22.66 23.60 23.90
C ILE A 319 22.67 23.14 25.37
N GLY A 320 23.50 23.77 26.22
CA GLY A 320 23.58 23.43 27.65
C GLY A 320 24.47 22.21 27.95
N THR A 321 24.21 21.51 29.07
CA THR A 321 24.95 20.29 29.43
C THR A 321 24.33 19.08 28.71
N SER A 322 24.91 18.72 27.56
CA SER A 322 24.35 17.72 26.67
C SER A 322 24.74 16.29 27.05
N ASN A 323 23.78 15.35 26.97
CA ASN A 323 24.04 13.90 26.99
C ASN A 323 24.26 13.32 25.57
N PHE A 324 24.16 14.16 24.54
CA PHE A 324 24.22 13.82 23.12
C PHE A 324 25.05 14.87 22.38
N ALA A 325 25.87 14.45 21.41
CA ALA A 325 26.73 15.34 20.62
C ALA A 325 26.81 14.84 19.18
N LEU A 326 26.67 15.75 18.21
CA LEU A 326 26.81 15.42 16.79
C LEU A 326 28.29 15.29 16.44
N THR A 327 28.62 14.31 15.61
CA THR A 327 30.01 14.00 15.26
C THR A 327 30.50 14.77 14.03
N HIS A 328 29.59 15.24 13.16
CA HIS A 328 29.90 16.04 11.98
C HIS A 328 30.08 17.54 12.34
N THR A 329 31.22 17.87 12.93
CA THR A 329 31.54 19.21 13.46
C THR A 329 32.57 20.00 12.64
N ALA A 330 33.15 19.41 11.59
CA ALA A 330 34.14 20.06 10.74
C ALA A 330 33.60 20.32 9.33
N ALA A 331 33.67 21.58 8.88
CA ALA A 331 33.27 21.96 7.53
C ALA A 331 34.25 21.36 6.50
N THR A 332 33.77 20.42 5.71
CA THR A 332 34.52 19.80 4.61
C THR A 332 33.61 19.85 3.38
N PRO A 333 34.10 20.17 2.16
CA PRO A 333 33.25 20.17 0.97
C PRO A 333 32.43 18.86 0.88
N PRO A 334 31.12 18.91 0.51
CA PRO A 334 30.45 20.00 -0.21
C PRO A 334 29.77 21.09 0.64
N ASN A 335 29.61 20.93 1.96
CA ASN A 335 28.85 21.85 2.82
C ASN A 335 29.62 22.26 4.08
N GLU A 336 29.07 23.21 4.84
CA GLU A 336 29.53 23.49 6.21
C GLU A 336 29.26 22.33 7.18
N ALA A 337 29.68 22.47 8.45
CA ALA A 337 29.37 21.47 9.46
C ALA A 337 27.86 21.46 9.77
N LEU A 338 27.24 20.27 9.75
CA LEU A 338 25.83 20.07 10.10
C LEU A 338 25.41 20.81 11.38
N LEU A 339 26.17 20.67 12.46
CA LEU A 339 25.88 21.35 13.73
C LEU A 339 25.89 22.88 13.59
N THR A 340 26.84 23.43 12.83
CA THR A 340 26.92 24.87 12.56
C THR A 340 25.70 25.35 11.79
N HIS A 341 25.28 24.60 10.77
CA HIS A 341 24.11 24.93 9.96
C HIS A 341 22.83 24.93 10.79
N LEU A 342 22.62 23.87 11.57
CA LEU A 342 21.45 23.73 12.43
C LEU A 342 21.36 24.85 13.47
N LYS A 343 22.49 25.26 14.06
CA LYS A 343 22.57 26.39 15.00
C LYS A 343 22.21 27.72 14.33
N ALA A 344 22.77 28.00 13.15
CA ALA A 344 22.49 29.25 12.43
C ALA A 344 21.00 29.41 12.09
N GLN A 345 20.33 28.32 11.71
CA GLN A 345 18.90 28.37 11.36
C GLN A 345 17.99 28.50 12.59
N LEU A 346 18.43 28.00 13.76
CA LEU A 346 17.76 28.29 15.02
C LEU A 346 17.85 29.78 15.36
N ASP A 347 19.04 30.38 15.23
CA ASP A 347 19.24 31.81 15.47
C ASP A 347 18.34 32.67 14.55
N ASP A 348 18.23 32.30 13.27
CA ASP A 348 17.32 32.96 12.32
C ASP A 348 15.84 32.82 12.73
N SER A 349 15.44 31.67 13.27
CA SER A 349 14.07 31.41 13.74
C SER A 349 13.73 32.22 15.01
N VAL A 350 14.72 32.47 15.88
CA VAL A 350 14.59 33.36 17.04
C VAL A 350 14.49 34.82 16.58
N ASN A 351 15.37 35.23 15.67
CA ASN A 351 15.43 36.61 15.18
C ASN A 351 14.22 37.00 14.31
N SER A 352 13.63 36.05 13.60
CA SER A 352 12.42 36.24 12.77
C SER A 352 11.11 36.28 13.58
N GLY A 353 11.15 35.95 14.89
CA GLY A 353 10.04 36.15 15.82
C GLY A 353 9.06 34.97 15.97
N SER A 354 9.22 33.88 15.20
CA SER A 354 8.37 32.68 15.32
C SER A 354 8.47 32.06 16.72
N ILE A 355 9.70 31.84 17.21
CA ILE A 355 9.95 31.30 18.57
C ILE A 355 9.51 32.29 19.66
N ASN A 356 9.65 33.60 19.44
CA ASN A 356 9.22 34.62 20.41
C ASN A 356 7.70 34.64 20.61
N THR A 357 6.93 34.36 19.55
CA THR A 357 5.46 34.27 19.62
C THR A 357 5.02 33.09 20.49
N VAL A 358 5.74 31.98 20.40
CA VAL A 358 5.52 30.77 21.22
C VAL A 358 5.92 31.02 22.66
N ILE A 359 7.09 31.62 22.90
CA ILE A 359 7.55 32.01 24.24
C ILE A 359 6.50 32.90 24.92
N ALA A 360 5.95 33.88 24.20
CA ALA A 360 4.89 34.76 24.73
C ALA A 360 3.61 33.99 25.09
N ALA A 361 3.20 33.02 24.26
CA ALA A 361 2.04 32.18 24.54
C ALA A 361 2.25 31.26 25.77
N ILE A 362 3.44 30.68 25.92
CA ILE A 362 3.79 29.88 27.10
C ILE A 362 3.90 30.77 28.35
N GLN A 363 4.49 31.97 28.23
CA GLN A 363 4.56 32.92 29.34
C GLN A 363 3.18 33.37 29.81
N GLN A 364 2.25 33.56 28.88
CA GLN A 364 0.86 33.86 29.20
C GLN A 364 0.20 32.68 29.94
N MET A 365 0.38 31.44 29.44
CA MET A 365 -0.11 30.24 30.12
C MET A 365 0.51 30.07 31.51
N LYS A 366 1.80 30.42 31.67
CA LYS A 366 2.52 30.40 32.94
C LYS A 366 1.96 31.41 33.93
N ALA A 367 1.57 32.59 33.48
CA ALA A 367 0.96 33.62 34.33
C ALA A 367 -0.39 33.14 34.91
N ASP A 368 -1.09 32.27 34.18
CA ASP A 368 -2.37 31.71 34.59
C ASP A 368 -2.22 30.47 35.51
N PHE A 369 -0.99 30.01 35.78
CA PHE A 369 -0.71 28.91 36.72
C PHE A 369 -0.49 29.41 38.17
N GLU A 370 -0.84 28.58 39.16
CA GLU A 370 -0.49 28.82 40.57
C GLU A 370 1.04 28.88 40.76
N ASP A 371 1.50 29.74 41.68
CA ASP A 371 2.93 30.02 41.91
C ASP A 371 3.77 28.75 42.13
N GLU A 372 3.22 27.71 42.76
CA GLU A 372 3.93 26.46 43.02
C GLU A 372 4.09 25.56 41.77
N PHE A 373 3.15 25.63 40.82
CA PHE A 373 3.30 24.97 39.51
C PHE A 373 4.16 25.81 38.55
N SER A 374 4.06 27.14 38.65
CA SER A 374 4.87 28.11 37.89
C SER A 374 6.35 28.10 38.29
N THR A 375 6.67 27.79 39.55
CA THR A 375 8.05 27.65 40.06
C THR A 375 8.71 26.34 39.65
N THR A 376 7.91 25.29 39.36
CA THR A 376 8.42 24.07 38.74
C THR A 376 8.55 24.23 37.21
N LEU A 377 7.66 25.00 36.58
CA LEU A 377 7.76 25.40 35.15
C LEU A 377 8.76 26.55 34.93
N ALA A 378 10.06 26.26 35.07
CA ALA A 378 11.13 27.24 34.92
C ALA A 378 11.58 27.45 33.45
N LEU A 379 10.96 28.41 32.76
CA LEU A 379 11.39 28.88 31.43
C LEU A 379 12.66 29.74 31.54
N ASN A 380 13.81 29.21 31.15
CA ASN A 380 15.04 29.98 31.04
C ASN A 380 15.25 30.45 29.60
N ALA A 381 15.16 31.76 29.37
CA ALA A 381 15.41 32.39 28.08
C ALA A 381 16.92 32.53 27.81
N SER A 382 17.67 31.43 27.92
CA SER A 382 19.06 31.45 27.47
C SER A 382 19.10 31.57 25.94
N VAL A 383 20.27 31.94 25.40
CA VAL A 383 20.50 32.43 24.01
C VAL A 383 20.05 31.45 22.90
N THR A 384 19.55 30.26 23.25
CA THR A 384 19.27 29.17 22.32
C THR A 384 17.97 28.36 22.59
N GLY A 385 17.01 28.83 23.40
CA GLY A 385 15.65 28.22 23.47
C GLY A 385 15.14 27.81 24.87
N LEU A 386 13.88 27.34 24.92
CA LEU A 386 13.06 27.03 26.12
C LEU A 386 13.73 25.97 27.04
N ASP A 387 14.05 26.33 28.28
CA ASP A 387 14.47 25.39 29.34
C ASP A 387 13.27 24.96 30.20
N TYR A 388 13.27 23.73 30.73
CA TYR A 388 12.24 23.24 31.68
C TYR A 388 12.84 22.26 32.69
N ALA A 389 12.42 22.34 33.95
CA ALA A 389 12.81 21.41 35.01
C ALA A 389 11.59 20.68 35.61
N THR A 390 11.71 19.37 35.89
CA THR A 390 10.66 18.63 36.61
C THR A 390 10.67 18.97 38.10
N GLY A 391 9.52 19.31 38.68
CA GLY A 391 9.35 19.47 40.13
C GLY A 391 8.24 18.60 40.71
N THR A 392 8.29 18.38 42.03
CA THR A 392 7.35 17.53 42.78
C THR A 392 6.00 18.24 42.99
N ALA A 393 4.92 17.46 42.98
CA ALA A 393 3.51 17.88 42.87
C ALA A 393 2.94 18.77 44.00
N ASN A 394 1.99 19.66 43.64
CA ASN A 394 0.94 20.14 44.57
C ASN A 394 -0.47 20.31 43.95
N GLY A 395 -1.48 20.55 44.79
CA GLY A 395 -2.91 20.22 44.61
C GLY A 395 -3.76 21.08 43.66
N THR A 396 -3.30 22.26 43.26
CA THR A 396 -4.00 23.21 42.37
C THR A 396 -3.00 23.81 41.39
N TYR A 397 -3.39 23.97 40.12
CA TYR A 397 -2.45 24.36 39.06
C TYR A 397 -2.89 25.58 38.26
N PHE A 398 -4.18 25.90 38.11
CA PHE A 398 -4.64 27.14 37.46
C PHE A 398 -5.21 28.17 38.46
N ASN A 399 -4.79 29.44 38.33
CA ASN A 399 -5.32 30.59 39.04
C ASN A 399 -6.70 30.98 38.49
N GLY A 400 -7.67 31.27 39.37
CA GLY A 400 -8.96 31.88 38.98
C GLY A 400 -9.91 31.00 38.15
N ALA A 401 -9.57 29.73 37.90
CA ALA A 401 -10.44 28.80 37.18
C ALA A 401 -11.58 28.27 38.09
N ALA A 402 -12.79 28.12 37.54
CA ALA A 402 -13.94 27.59 38.27
C ALA A 402 -13.70 26.17 38.82
N ASN A 403 -12.89 25.39 38.13
CA ASN A 403 -12.25 24.17 38.58
C ASN A 403 -11.04 23.89 37.68
N GLN A 404 -10.23 22.92 38.07
CA GLN A 404 -8.99 22.58 37.37
C GLN A 404 -9.21 22.11 35.92
N ALA A 405 -10.31 21.39 35.64
CA ALA A 405 -10.66 20.96 34.28
C ALA A 405 -11.06 22.14 33.36
N ALA A 406 -11.74 23.15 33.90
CA ALA A 406 -12.05 24.38 33.17
C ALA A 406 -10.78 25.17 32.81
N GLY A 407 -9.78 25.16 33.69
CA GLY A 407 -8.45 25.74 33.44
C GLY A 407 -7.73 25.05 32.27
N ILE A 408 -7.70 23.70 32.25
CA ILE A 408 -7.11 22.93 31.13
C ILE A 408 -7.83 23.28 29.82
N THR A 409 -9.17 23.29 29.85
CA THR A 409 -9.97 23.51 28.65
C THR A 409 -9.75 24.90 28.05
N ALA A 410 -9.62 25.93 28.89
CA ALA A 410 -9.35 27.30 28.45
C ALA A 410 -8.01 27.45 27.72
N HIS A 411 -7.02 26.63 28.06
CA HIS A 411 -5.66 26.72 27.50
C HIS A 411 -5.37 25.67 26.43
N LEU A 412 -6.29 24.74 26.16
CA LEU A 412 -6.07 23.62 25.26
C LEU A 412 -5.66 24.06 23.83
N SER A 413 -6.19 25.18 23.34
CA SER A 413 -5.82 25.74 22.02
C SER A 413 -4.37 26.21 21.98
N ALA A 414 -3.90 26.90 23.02
CA ALA A 414 -2.51 27.35 23.14
C ALA A 414 -1.54 26.17 23.33
N ILE A 415 -1.95 25.18 24.14
CA ILE A 415 -1.22 23.93 24.36
C ILE A 415 -1.07 23.16 23.03
N VAL A 416 -2.12 23.08 22.23
CA VAL A 416 -2.08 22.41 20.91
C VAL A 416 -1.19 23.16 19.93
N ALA A 417 -1.19 24.50 19.95
CA ALA A 417 -0.32 25.32 19.09
C ALA A 417 1.18 25.09 19.39
N LEU A 418 1.56 24.87 20.65
CA LEU A 418 2.96 24.60 21.05
C LEU A 418 3.56 23.39 20.34
N TYR A 419 2.77 22.33 20.14
CA TYR A 419 3.26 21.12 19.49
C TYR A 419 3.64 21.37 18.03
N SER A 420 2.92 22.24 17.32
CA SER A 420 3.21 22.56 15.91
C SER A 420 4.64 23.08 15.72
N GLU A 421 5.17 23.77 16.72
CA GLU A 421 6.48 24.43 16.69
C GLU A 421 7.59 23.46 17.05
N ILE A 422 7.38 22.66 18.12
CA ILE A 422 8.27 21.54 18.47
C ILE A 422 8.37 20.58 17.28
N LYS A 423 7.24 20.23 16.67
CA LYS A 423 7.17 19.38 15.49
C LYS A 423 7.93 19.99 14.31
N SER A 424 7.75 21.29 14.06
CA SER A 424 8.45 21.99 12.98
C SER A 424 9.98 21.96 13.17
N ALA A 425 10.46 22.15 14.41
CA ALA A 425 11.88 22.03 14.73
C ALA A 425 12.40 20.60 14.55
N ILE A 426 11.67 19.60 15.03
CA ILE A 426 11.99 18.17 14.85
C ILE A 426 12.07 17.81 13.35
N ASP A 427 11.07 18.20 12.57
CA ASP A 427 11.01 17.91 11.15
C ASP A 427 12.11 18.65 10.38
N TYR A 428 12.45 19.88 10.78
CA TYR A 428 13.57 20.62 10.22
C TYR A 428 14.90 19.91 10.47
N ILE A 429 15.18 19.49 11.72
CA ILE A 429 16.38 18.70 12.06
C ILE A 429 16.43 17.43 11.19
N ARG A 430 15.35 16.64 11.17
CA ARG A 430 15.29 15.37 10.43
C ARG A 430 15.53 15.59 8.92
N THR A 431 14.87 16.58 8.34
CA THR A 431 14.95 16.90 6.90
C THR A 431 16.34 17.40 6.54
N THR A 432 16.94 18.25 7.38
CA THR A 432 18.28 18.79 7.19
C THR A 432 19.34 17.70 7.24
N VAL A 433 19.30 16.85 8.26
CA VAL A 433 20.24 15.71 8.40
C VAL A 433 20.14 14.77 7.20
N THR A 434 18.91 14.41 6.80
CA THR A 434 18.67 13.56 5.62
C THR A 434 19.20 14.20 4.33
N SER A 435 19.03 15.52 4.19
CA SER A 435 19.54 16.28 3.04
C SER A 435 21.06 16.31 3.03
N TYR A 436 21.71 16.52 4.18
CA TYR A 436 23.16 16.49 4.32
C TYR A 436 23.73 15.12 3.97
N VAL A 437 23.16 14.03 4.51
CA VAL A 437 23.54 12.67 4.15
C VAL A 437 23.44 12.47 2.63
N SER A 438 22.32 12.87 2.02
CA SER A 438 22.10 12.73 0.58
C SER A 438 23.11 13.52 -0.26
N ILE A 439 23.43 14.76 0.13
CA ILE A 439 24.40 15.62 -0.57
C ILE A 439 25.82 15.03 -0.50
N TYR A 440 26.26 14.63 0.68
CA TYR A 440 27.57 14.01 0.88
C TYR A 440 27.65 12.65 0.18
N GLU A 441 26.58 11.86 0.22
CA GLU A 441 26.50 10.57 -0.44
C GLU A 441 26.57 10.70 -1.96
N ASN A 442 25.87 11.66 -2.56
CA ASN A 442 25.98 11.92 -4.00
C ASN A 442 27.41 12.33 -4.39
N SER A 443 28.01 13.24 -3.62
CA SER A 443 29.40 13.67 -3.83
C SER A 443 30.38 12.50 -3.69
N ALA A 444 30.14 11.61 -2.72
CA ALA A 444 30.92 10.41 -2.46
C ALA A 444 30.77 9.39 -3.61
N VAL A 445 29.57 9.18 -4.15
CA VAL A 445 29.36 8.29 -5.30
C VAL A 445 30.10 8.78 -6.55
N GLU A 446 30.17 10.10 -6.75
CA GLU A 446 30.92 10.68 -7.88
C GLU A 446 32.43 10.57 -7.70
N SER A 447 32.92 10.81 -6.49
CA SER A 447 34.34 10.93 -6.18
C SER A 447 35.02 9.61 -5.78
N ILE A 448 34.25 8.60 -5.35
CA ILE A 448 34.75 7.34 -4.78
C ILE A 448 34.36 6.16 -5.68
N PRO A 449 35.27 5.66 -6.54
CA PRO A 449 34.99 4.56 -7.48
C PRO A 449 34.50 3.27 -6.82
N ALA A 450 35.00 2.94 -5.62
CA ALA A 450 34.58 1.75 -4.88
C ALA A 450 33.10 1.81 -4.50
N LEU A 451 32.64 2.95 -3.94
CA LEU A 451 31.22 3.15 -3.59
C LEU A 451 30.33 3.09 -4.82
N LYS A 452 30.74 3.73 -5.91
CA LYS A 452 30.01 3.69 -7.20
C LYS A 452 29.88 2.26 -7.73
N THR A 453 30.96 1.48 -7.66
CA THR A 453 30.96 0.07 -8.11
C THR A 453 30.03 -0.78 -7.25
N ILE A 454 30.05 -0.59 -5.92
CA ILE A 454 29.14 -1.28 -4.99
C ILE A 454 27.67 -0.97 -5.31
N LYS A 455 27.33 0.32 -5.42
CA LYS A 455 25.97 0.73 -5.74
C LYS A 455 25.49 0.23 -7.10
N ASN A 456 26.36 0.27 -8.11
CA ASN A 456 26.04 -0.26 -9.45
C ASN A 456 25.82 -1.78 -9.43
N ALA A 457 26.60 -2.53 -8.65
CA ALA A 457 26.40 -3.96 -8.48
C ALA A 457 25.03 -4.25 -7.85
N ILE A 458 24.69 -3.53 -6.77
CA ILE A 458 23.38 -3.65 -6.11
C ILE A 458 22.23 -3.27 -7.05
N ALA A 459 22.38 -2.20 -7.82
CA ALA A 459 21.37 -1.77 -8.79
C ALA A 459 21.18 -2.77 -9.95
N SER A 460 22.18 -3.61 -10.21
CA SER A 460 22.14 -4.64 -11.27
C SER A 460 21.59 -5.99 -10.78
N GLU A 461 21.41 -6.17 -9.47
CA GLU A 461 20.79 -7.38 -8.93
C GLU A 461 19.30 -7.42 -9.26
N TYR A 462 18.84 -8.59 -9.69
CA TYR A 462 17.42 -8.79 -9.96
C TYR A 462 16.63 -8.91 -8.67
N LEU A 463 15.52 -8.18 -8.60
CA LEU A 463 14.62 -8.24 -7.46
C LEU A 463 13.69 -9.44 -7.58
N THR A 464 13.57 -10.23 -6.53
CA THR A 464 12.64 -11.37 -6.50
C THR A 464 11.30 -10.90 -5.91
N LEU A 465 10.23 -10.95 -6.71
CA LEU A 465 8.93 -10.37 -6.34
C LEU A 465 7.77 -11.37 -6.50
N PRO A 466 6.75 -11.25 -5.63
CA PRO A 466 5.50 -11.99 -5.80
C PRO A 466 4.77 -11.57 -7.10
N PRO A 467 4.16 -12.50 -7.86
CA PRO A 467 3.54 -12.19 -9.14
C PRO A 467 2.26 -11.34 -9.11
N SER A 468 1.53 -11.28 -8.00
CA SER A 468 0.16 -10.77 -7.93
C SER A 468 0.02 -9.34 -8.43
N ALA A 469 0.97 -8.45 -8.12
CA ALA A 469 0.94 -7.07 -8.56
C ALA A 469 1.20 -6.92 -10.07
N ALA A 470 2.13 -7.71 -10.62
CA ALA A 470 2.34 -7.79 -12.07
C ALA A 470 1.05 -8.27 -12.76
N MET A 471 0.40 -9.28 -12.18
CA MET A 471 -0.86 -9.82 -12.70
C MET A 471 -2.02 -8.84 -12.61
N ALA A 472 -2.12 -8.05 -11.54
CA ALA A 472 -3.08 -6.96 -11.45
C ALA A 472 -2.88 -5.95 -12.60
N GLY A 473 -1.63 -5.62 -12.94
CA GLY A 473 -1.30 -4.76 -14.08
C GLY A 473 -1.68 -5.40 -15.41
N VAL A 474 -1.40 -6.70 -15.58
CA VAL A 474 -1.83 -7.48 -16.76
C VAL A 474 -3.35 -7.49 -16.89
N TYR A 475 -4.10 -7.66 -15.80
CA TYR A 475 -5.56 -7.62 -15.82
C TYR A 475 -6.05 -6.25 -16.28
N SER A 476 -5.54 -5.16 -15.69
CA SER A 476 -5.87 -3.79 -16.12
C SER A 476 -5.58 -3.57 -17.61
N ARG A 477 -4.41 -4.01 -18.08
CA ARG A 477 -4.00 -3.89 -19.49
C ARG A 477 -4.88 -4.69 -20.45
N ILE A 478 -5.22 -5.94 -20.10
CA ILE A 478 -6.03 -6.81 -20.95
C ILE A 478 -7.47 -6.31 -20.99
N ASP A 479 -8.05 -5.97 -19.84
CA ASP A 479 -9.41 -5.45 -19.75
C ASP A 479 -9.59 -4.19 -20.60
N ALA A 480 -8.65 -3.24 -20.50
CA ALA A 480 -8.70 -2.00 -21.29
C ALA A 480 -8.58 -2.23 -22.80
N ASN A 481 -7.80 -3.22 -23.24
CA ASN A 481 -7.51 -3.44 -24.66
C ASN A 481 -8.42 -4.47 -25.34
N ARG A 482 -8.97 -5.41 -24.56
CA ARG A 482 -9.64 -6.63 -25.08
C ARG A 482 -10.93 -6.99 -24.35
N GLY A 483 -11.28 -6.27 -23.28
CA GLY A 483 -12.43 -6.56 -22.44
C GLY A 483 -12.16 -7.66 -21.41
N VAL A 484 -12.90 -7.61 -20.30
CA VAL A 484 -12.75 -8.53 -19.15
C VAL A 484 -13.03 -10.01 -19.50
N TRP A 485 -13.76 -10.27 -20.59
CA TRP A 485 -14.03 -11.62 -21.10
C TRP A 485 -12.81 -12.27 -21.79
N LYS A 486 -11.74 -11.51 -22.06
CA LYS A 486 -10.47 -12.08 -22.55
C LYS A 486 -9.65 -12.63 -21.40
N ALA A 487 -9.28 -13.91 -21.49
CA ALA A 487 -8.38 -14.56 -20.52
C ALA A 487 -7.03 -13.80 -20.39
N PRO A 488 -6.55 -13.50 -19.16
CA PRO A 488 -5.29 -12.80 -18.91
C PRO A 488 -4.06 -13.71 -18.99
N ALA A 489 -4.00 -14.56 -20.02
CA ALA A 489 -2.91 -15.50 -20.28
C ALA A 489 -2.42 -15.40 -21.73
N ASN A 490 -1.28 -16.07 -22.02
CA ASN A 490 -0.54 -15.97 -23.27
C ASN A 490 -0.10 -14.52 -23.54
N THR A 491 0.41 -13.87 -22.50
CA THR A 491 0.88 -12.48 -22.52
C THR A 491 2.23 -12.39 -21.82
N SER A 492 3.11 -11.53 -22.32
CA SER A 492 4.41 -11.26 -21.70
C SER A 492 4.28 -10.32 -20.50
N LEU A 493 5.24 -10.45 -19.58
CA LEU A 493 5.43 -9.53 -18.46
C LEU A 493 6.52 -8.52 -18.79
N ASN A 494 6.28 -7.25 -18.44
CA ASN A 494 7.24 -6.16 -18.58
C ASN A 494 8.11 -6.07 -17.32
N SER A 495 9.36 -5.65 -17.50
CA SER A 495 10.36 -5.53 -16.43
C SER A 495 10.63 -6.83 -15.66
N VAL A 496 10.38 -7.99 -16.29
CA VAL A 496 10.66 -9.32 -15.75
C VAL A 496 11.63 -10.04 -16.68
N VAL A 497 12.73 -10.53 -16.14
CA VAL A 497 13.80 -11.21 -16.90
C VAL A 497 13.84 -12.71 -16.65
N GLY A 498 13.18 -13.18 -15.59
CA GLY A 498 13.20 -14.58 -15.20
C GLY A 498 12.15 -14.90 -14.14
N VAL A 499 12.20 -16.15 -13.69
CA VAL A 499 11.38 -16.69 -12.62
C VAL A 499 12.29 -17.37 -11.58
N THR A 500 11.79 -17.59 -10.36
CA THR A 500 12.54 -18.29 -9.31
C THR A 500 12.77 -19.75 -9.67
N GLU A 501 11.74 -20.43 -10.18
CA GLU A 501 11.77 -21.85 -10.56
C GLU A 501 11.32 -22.08 -12.00
N LEU A 502 11.95 -23.02 -12.70
CA LEU A 502 11.54 -23.39 -14.05
C LEU A 502 10.46 -24.48 -13.98
N ILE A 503 9.29 -24.20 -14.54
CA ILE A 503 8.20 -25.17 -14.66
C ILE A 503 8.17 -25.72 -16.08
N ASP A 504 8.27 -27.04 -16.24
CA ASP A 504 8.14 -27.73 -17.51
C ASP A 504 6.65 -28.03 -17.87
N HIS A 505 6.43 -28.79 -18.95
CA HIS A 505 5.06 -29.10 -19.37
C HIS A 505 4.35 -30.10 -18.45
N ASP A 506 5.07 -31.10 -17.96
CA ASP A 506 4.50 -32.19 -17.18
C ASP A 506 4.24 -31.73 -15.74
N GLN A 507 5.15 -30.97 -15.15
CA GLN A 507 4.94 -30.30 -13.87
C GLN A 507 3.70 -29.40 -13.95
N GLN A 508 3.58 -28.58 -14.99
CA GLN A 508 2.43 -27.66 -15.13
C GLN A 508 1.08 -28.40 -15.13
N LYS A 509 1.01 -29.63 -15.65
CA LYS A 509 -0.23 -30.41 -15.69
C LYS A 509 -0.83 -30.58 -14.29
N ASP A 510 0.01 -30.95 -13.32
CA ASP A 510 -0.40 -31.21 -11.95
C ASP A 510 -0.60 -29.92 -11.15
N ILE A 511 0.01 -28.81 -11.59
CA ILE A 511 -0.23 -27.45 -11.06
C ILE A 511 -1.59 -26.90 -11.53
N ASN A 512 -1.94 -27.18 -12.79
CA ASN A 512 -3.19 -26.73 -13.41
C ASN A 512 -4.43 -27.43 -12.82
N VAL A 513 -4.34 -28.70 -12.40
CA VAL A 513 -5.41 -29.41 -11.68
C VAL A 513 -4.80 -30.34 -10.64
N ASP A 514 -5.15 -30.14 -9.38
CA ASP A 514 -4.93 -31.16 -8.36
C ASP A 514 -5.98 -32.28 -8.47
N VAL A 515 -5.53 -33.53 -8.56
CA VAL A 515 -6.42 -34.70 -8.67
C VAL A 515 -7.21 -34.99 -7.38
N VAL A 516 -6.79 -34.44 -6.23
CA VAL A 516 -7.42 -34.65 -4.92
C VAL A 516 -8.22 -33.43 -4.49
N ALA A 517 -7.57 -32.27 -4.38
CA ALA A 517 -8.15 -31.02 -3.88
C ALA A 517 -8.92 -30.25 -4.95
N GLY A 518 -8.69 -30.52 -6.24
CA GLY A 518 -9.36 -29.83 -7.36
C GLY A 518 -9.04 -28.35 -7.52
N LYS A 519 -7.96 -27.90 -6.88
CA LYS A 519 -7.51 -26.49 -6.86
C LYS A 519 -6.47 -26.23 -7.95
N SER A 520 -6.64 -25.14 -8.68
CA SER A 520 -5.69 -24.71 -9.72
C SER A 520 -4.76 -23.60 -9.24
N ILE A 521 -3.54 -23.62 -9.74
CA ILE A 521 -2.58 -22.52 -9.65
C ILE A 521 -2.11 -22.21 -11.08
N ASN A 522 -1.91 -20.94 -11.42
CA ASN A 522 -1.53 -20.53 -12.76
C ASN A 522 -0.01 -20.38 -12.87
N ALA A 523 0.59 -21.07 -13.84
CA ALA A 523 2.03 -21.01 -14.06
C ALA A 523 2.45 -19.77 -14.86
N ILE A 524 3.60 -19.19 -14.51
CA ILE A 524 4.33 -18.18 -15.29
C ILE A 524 5.62 -18.84 -15.79
N ARG A 525 5.86 -18.81 -17.10
CA ARG A 525 6.90 -19.65 -17.73
C ARG A 525 7.74 -18.88 -18.74
N PRO A 526 9.07 -19.14 -18.79
CA PRO A 526 9.90 -18.65 -19.88
C PRO A 526 9.66 -19.45 -21.17
N PHE A 527 9.56 -18.74 -22.29
CA PHE A 527 9.49 -19.31 -23.63
C PHE A 527 10.57 -18.68 -24.52
N THR A 528 11.38 -19.53 -25.15
CA THR A 528 12.39 -19.09 -26.12
C THR A 528 11.74 -18.26 -27.24
N GLY A 529 12.24 -17.04 -27.45
CA GLY A 529 11.71 -16.11 -28.47
C GLY A 529 10.43 -15.36 -28.08
N LYS A 530 9.81 -15.66 -26.93
CA LYS A 530 8.61 -14.94 -26.42
C LYS A 530 8.80 -14.30 -25.05
N GLY A 531 9.88 -14.62 -24.34
CA GLY A 531 10.18 -14.10 -23.01
C GLY A 531 9.38 -14.79 -21.91
N ILE A 532 9.16 -14.10 -20.79
CA ILE A 532 8.40 -14.63 -19.65
C ILE A 532 6.91 -14.40 -19.89
N MET A 533 6.14 -15.49 -19.94
CA MET A 533 4.71 -15.46 -20.27
C MET A 533 3.85 -15.95 -19.12
N VAL A 534 2.70 -15.29 -18.92
CA VAL A 534 1.61 -15.82 -18.10
C VAL A 534 0.96 -16.98 -18.86
N TRP A 535 0.96 -18.17 -18.27
CA TRP A 535 0.58 -19.41 -18.95
C TRP A 535 -0.53 -20.20 -18.22
N GLY A 536 -1.43 -19.48 -17.56
CA GLY A 536 -2.65 -20.04 -16.94
C GLY A 536 -3.72 -18.95 -16.74
N ALA A 537 -5.00 -19.34 -16.80
CA ALA A 537 -6.14 -18.44 -16.65
C ALA A 537 -7.31 -19.06 -15.85
N ARG A 538 -6.99 -19.94 -14.90
CA ARG A 538 -7.97 -20.62 -14.05
C ARG A 538 -8.13 -19.92 -12.70
N THR A 539 -9.35 -19.94 -12.19
CA THR A 539 -9.63 -19.58 -10.80
C THR A 539 -9.11 -20.69 -9.88
N LEU A 540 -9.15 -20.50 -8.56
CA LEU A 540 -8.83 -21.58 -7.62
C LEU A 540 -9.84 -22.74 -7.72
N ALA A 541 -11.04 -22.51 -8.26
CA ALA A 541 -12.06 -23.53 -8.51
C ALA A 541 -11.78 -24.30 -9.82
N GLY A 542 -10.60 -24.94 -9.90
CA GLY A 542 -10.09 -25.59 -11.11
C GLY A 542 -10.98 -26.70 -11.68
N ASN A 543 -11.56 -27.51 -10.80
CA ASN A 543 -12.45 -28.62 -11.16
C ASN A 543 -13.91 -28.21 -11.39
N ASP A 544 -14.26 -26.95 -11.16
CA ASP A 544 -15.59 -26.44 -11.45
C ASP A 544 -15.81 -26.41 -12.98
N ASN A 545 -17.02 -26.69 -13.45
CA ASN A 545 -17.36 -26.67 -14.88
C ASN A 545 -17.91 -25.31 -15.33
N GLU A 546 -18.40 -24.51 -14.39
CA GLU A 546 -19.00 -23.19 -14.59
C GLU A 546 -17.96 -22.10 -14.34
N TRP A 547 -17.28 -22.15 -13.20
CA TRP A 547 -16.42 -21.08 -12.68
C TRP A 547 -14.91 -21.31 -12.83
N ARG A 548 -14.51 -22.26 -13.70
CA ARG A 548 -13.10 -22.62 -13.93
C ARG A 548 -12.22 -21.45 -14.32
N TYR A 549 -12.72 -20.54 -15.16
CA TYR A 549 -11.90 -19.54 -15.84
C TYR A 549 -12.07 -18.14 -15.26
N ILE A 550 -10.94 -17.45 -15.12
CA ILE A 550 -10.87 -16.09 -14.57
C ILE A 550 -11.73 -15.12 -15.37
N SER A 551 -11.64 -15.17 -16.71
CA SER A 551 -12.40 -14.28 -17.59
C SER A 551 -13.91 -14.47 -17.46
N VAL A 552 -14.37 -15.71 -17.24
CA VAL A 552 -15.79 -16.00 -17.04
C VAL A 552 -16.27 -15.40 -15.72
N ARG A 553 -15.61 -15.72 -14.60
CA ARG A 553 -16.03 -15.19 -13.29
C ARG A 553 -15.96 -13.67 -13.23
N ARG A 554 -14.87 -13.06 -13.72
CA ARG A 554 -14.71 -11.60 -13.71
C ARG A 554 -15.72 -10.88 -14.62
N PHE A 555 -16.11 -11.50 -15.74
CA PHE A 555 -17.19 -10.96 -16.56
C PHE A 555 -18.53 -10.99 -15.82
N PHE A 556 -18.86 -12.08 -15.13
CA PHE A 556 -20.06 -12.14 -14.29
C PHE A 556 -20.05 -11.09 -13.18
N ASN A 557 -18.93 -10.92 -12.45
CA ASN A 557 -18.81 -9.85 -11.44
C ASN A 557 -19.12 -8.47 -12.02
N MET A 558 -18.56 -8.15 -13.20
CA MET A 558 -18.80 -6.86 -13.87
C MET A 558 -20.28 -6.68 -14.24
N VAL A 559 -20.92 -7.70 -14.81
CA VAL A 559 -22.32 -7.61 -15.23
C VAL A 559 -23.25 -7.51 -14.02
N GLU A 560 -23.05 -8.36 -13.01
CA GLU A 560 -23.82 -8.35 -11.76
C GLU A 560 -23.77 -6.96 -11.10
N GLU A 561 -22.58 -6.37 -10.96
CA GLU A 561 -22.42 -5.07 -10.32
C GLU A 561 -22.95 -3.91 -11.18
N SER A 562 -22.75 -3.96 -12.52
CA SER A 562 -23.29 -2.95 -13.43
C SER A 562 -24.82 -2.93 -13.41
N VAL A 563 -25.44 -4.12 -13.48
CA VAL A 563 -26.90 -4.25 -13.44
C VAL A 563 -27.44 -3.82 -12.10
N LYS A 564 -26.81 -4.22 -10.99
CA LYS A 564 -27.19 -3.81 -9.63
C LYS A 564 -27.27 -2.29 -9.51
N LYS A 565 -26.18 -1.57 -9.83
CA LYS A 565 -26.15 -0.09 -9.78
C LYS A 565 -27.20 0.55 -10.69
N ALA A 566 -27.38 0.02 -11.90
CA ALA A 566 -28.37 0.56 -12.83
C ALA A 566 -29.81 0.36 -12.34
N THR A 567 -30.08 -0.73 -11.61
CA THR A 567 -31.41 -1.03 -11.07
C THR A 567 -31.77 -0.25 -9.80
N GLU A 568 -30.81 0.40 -9.13
CA GLU A 568 -31.06 1.16 -7.89
C GLU A 568 -32.08 2.30 -8.07
N GLN A 569 -32.11 2.93 -9.25
CA GLN A 569 -33.07 4.01 -9.54
C GLN A 569 -34.54 3.55 -9.55
N PHE A 570 -34.79 2.24 -9.62
CA PHE A 570 -36.14 1.66 -9.59
C PHE A 570 -36.59 1.23 -8.19
N VAL A 571 -35.72 1.39 -7.18
CA VAL A 571 -36.10 1.17 -5.79
C VAL A 571 -37.11 2.25 -5.39
N PHE A 572 -38.23 1.83 -4.80
CA PHE A 572 -39.40 2.69 -4.47
C PHE A 572 -40.24 3.20 -5.65
N GLU A 573 -39.95 2.77 -6.88
CA GLU A 573 -40.88 2.96 -8.00
C GLU A 573 -42.12 2.05 -7.85
N ALA A 574 -43.17 2.35 -8.62
CA ALA A 574 -44.36 1.48 -8.65
C ALA A 574 -43.98 0.06 -9.10
N ASN A 575 -44.27 -0.96 -8.29
CA ASN A 575 -44.03 -2.38 -8.62
C ASN A 575 -45.12 -2.89 -9.58
N ASP A 576 -45.08 -2.41 -10.82
CA ASP A 576 -46.03 -2.73 -11.88
C ASP A 576 -45.36 -3.18 -13.19
N ALA A 577 -46.17 -3.66 -14.13
CA ALA A 577 -45.69 -4.16 -15.41
C ALA A 577 -44.88 -3.14 -16.23
N ASN A 578 -45.14 -1.84 -16.08
CA ASN A 578 -44.39 -0.82 -16.81
C ASN A 578 -42.96 -0.72 -16.28
N THR A 579 -42.78 -0.76 -14.96
CA THR A 579 -41.47 -0.78 -14.32
C THR A 579 -40.69 -2.04 -14.72
N TRP A 580 -41.33 -3.21 -14.69
CA TRP A 580 -40.70 -4.48 -15.07
C TRP A 580 -40.18 -4.46 -16.50
N VAL A 581 -40.99 -3.98 -17.45
CA VAL A 581 -40.60 -3.89 -18.87
C VAL A 581 -39.43 -2.91 -19.07
N LYS A 582 -39.42 -1.78 -18.35
CA LYS A 582 -38.30 -0.82 -18.41
C LYS A 582 -37.00 -1.44 -17.92
N VAL A 583 -37.04 -2.13 -16.78
CA VAL A 583 -35.85 -2.80 -16.21
C VAL A 583 -35.36 -3.91 -17.13
N ARG A 584 -36.26 -4.74 -17.66
CA ARG A 584 -35.92 -5.79 -18.63
C ARG A 584 -35.22 -5.20 -19.86
N ALA A 585 -35.83 -4.21 -20.50
CA ALA A 585 -35.31 -3.59 -21.71
C ALA A 585 -33.94 -2.94 -21.47
N MET A 586 -33.73 -2.30 -20.31
CA MET A 586 -32.43 -1.74 -19.91
C MET A 586 -31.34 -2.82 -19.86
N ILE A 587 -31.61 -3.96 -19.20
CA ILE A 587 -30.66 -5.05 -19.04
C ILE A 587 -30.41 -5.77 -20.39
N GLU A 588 -31.46 -6.03 -21.16
CA GLU A 588 -31.34 -6.64 -22.50
C GLU A 588 -30.50 -5.77 -23.45
N ASN A 589 -30.68 -4.45 -23.43
CA ASN A 589 -29.89 -3.54 -24.23
C ASN A 589 -28.40 -3.60 -23.86
N PHE A 590 -28.09 -3.65 -22.56
CA PHE A 590 -26.73 -3.80 -22.08
C PHE A 590 -26.08 -5.11 -22.52
N LEU A 591 -26.76 -6.25 -22.32
CA LEU A 591 -26.25 -7.56 -22.70
C LEU A 591 -26.11 -7.70 -24.23
N ASN A 592 -27.00 -7.06 -25.01
CA ASN A 592 -26.85 -6.95 -26.45
C ASN A 592 -25.56 -6.22 -26.85
N LEU A 593 -25.17 -5.15 -26.15
CA LEU A 593 -23.89 -4.47 -26.40
C LEU A 593 -22.70 -5.40 -26.10
N GLN A 594 -22.75 -6.15 -25.01
CA GLN A 594 -21.71 -7.11 -24.64
C GLN A 594 -21.62 -8.27 -25.66
N TRP A 595 -22.75 -8.77 -26.15
CA TRP A 595 -22.78 -9.78 -27.21
C TRP A 595 -22.17 -9.24 -28.51
N ARG A 596 -22.53 -8.02 -28.93
CA ARG A 596 -21.94 -7.37 -30.12
C ARG A 596 -20.43 -7.13 -29.98
N ALA A 597 -19.94 -6.94 -28.77
CA ALA A 597 -18.51 -6.84 -28.47
C ALA A 597 -17.78 -8.20 -28.46
N GLY A 598 -18.51 -9.31 -28.59
CA GLY A 598 -17.96 -10.67 -28.61
C GLY A 598 -17.71 -11.26 -27.21
N ALA A 599 -18.31 -10.69 -26.16
CA ALA A 599 -18.17 -11.19 -24.80
C ALA A 599 -19.05 -12.43 -24.53
N LEU A 600 -20.20 -12.50 -25.21
CA LEU A 600 -21.18 -13.57 -25.09
C LEU A 600 -21.17 -14.45 -26.35
N ALA A 601 -21.24 -15.76 -26.16
CA ALA A 601 -21.26 -16.77 -27.21
C ALA A 601 -22.70 -17.05 -27.66
N GLY A 602 -22.96 -17.00 -28.96
CA GLY A 602 -24.26 -17.30 -29.55
C GLY A 602 -24.36 -16.70 -30.95
N ALA A 603 -25.04 -17.38 -31.87
CA ALA A 603 -25.21 -16.88 -33.24
C ALA A 603 -26.20 -15.70 -33.30
N LYS A 604 -27.13 -15.64 -32.35
CA LYS A 604 -28.09 -14.55 -32.12
C LYS A 604 -28.20 -14.24 -30.62
N PRO A 605 -28.73 -13.06 -30.23
CA PRO A 605 -28.88 -12.68 -28.82
C PRO A 605 -29.59 -13.72 -27.95
N ASP A 606 -30.68 -14.34 -28.44
CA ASP A 606 -31.44 -15.34 -27.68
C ASP A 606 -30.64 -16.59 -27.32
N ASP A 607 -29.59 -16.91 -28.09
CA ASP A 607 -28.69 -18.04 -27.78
C ASP A 607 -27.66 -17.65 -26.71
N ALA A 608 -27.39 -16.34 -26.59
CA ALA A 608 -26.31 -15.78 -25.80
C ALA A 608 -26.74 -15.34 -24.39
N PHE A 609 -27.97 -14.82 -24.24
CA PHE A 609 -28.51 -14.43 -22.95
C PHE A 609 -30.03 -14.41 -22.92
N PHE A 610 -30.61 -14.37 -21.72
CA PHE A 610 -32.02 -14.09 -21.50
C PHE A 610 -32.22 -13.21 -20.26
N VAL A 611 -33.29 -12.42 -20.25
CA VAL A 611 -33.74 -11.63 -19.09
C VAL A 611 -35.24 -11.86 -18.91
N ARG A 612 -35.64 -12.39 -17.75
CA ARG A 612 -37.05 -12.67 -17.44
C ARG A 612 -37.50 -11.86 -16.24
N VAL A 613 -38.69 -11.28 -16.33
CA VAL A 613 -39.33 -10.53 -15.26
C VAL A 613 -40.83 -10.40 -15.53
N GLY A 614 -41.65 -10.90 -14.61
CA GLY A 614 -43.10 -10.75 -14.70
C GLY A 614 -43.89 -11.63 -13.73
N LEU A 615 -45.16 -11.28 -13.53
CA LEU A 615 -46.12 -12.07 -12.77
C LEU A 615 -46.44 -13.38 -13.49
N GLY A 616 -46.23 -14.52 -12.82
CA GLY A 616 -46.37 -15.85 -13.40
C GLY A 616 -45.17 -16.29 -14.24
N GLU A 617 -44.12 -15.46 -14.34
CA GLU A 617 -42.84 -15.81 -14.97
C GLU A 617 -41.75 -15.96 -13.91
N THR A 618 -41.40 -14.88 -13.21
CA THR A 618 -40.39 -14.87 -12.13
C THR A 618 -40.96 -14.48 -10.76
N MET A 619 -42.18 -13.93 -10.73
CA MET A 619 -42.84 -13.44 -9.52
C MET A 619 -44.22 -14.05 -9.34
N THR A 620 -44.60 -14.24 -8.08
CA THR A 620 -45.95 -14.57 -7.65
C THR A 620 -46.72 -13.30 -7.22
N ALA A 621 -48.03 -13.41 -7.00
CA ALA A 621 -48.80 -12.30 -6.45
C ALA A 621 -48.33 -11.90 -5.04
N GLU A 622 -47.83 -12.87 -4.25
CA GLU A 622 -47.29 -12.64 -2.91
C GLU A 622 -45.98 -11.85 -2.97
N ASP A 623 -45.09 -12.14 -3.93
CA ASP A 623 -43.87 -11.35 -4.15
C ASP A 623 -44.21 -9.87 -4.39
N ILE A 624 -45.21 -9.59 -5.21
CA ILE A 624 -45.65 -8.21 -5.51
C ILE A 624 -46.22 -7.53 -4.26
N LEU A 625 -47.06 -8.23 -3.49
CA LEU A 625 -47.62 -7.71 -2.24
C LEU A 625 -46.54 -7.42 -1.20
N ASN A 626 -45.47 -8.23 -1.19
CA ASN A 626 -44.30 -8.03 -0.34
C ASN A 626 -43.31 -7.00 -0.91
N GLY A 627 -43.61 -6.38 -2.05
CA GLY A 627 -42.75 -5.36 -2.68
C GLY A 627 -41.49 -5.90 -3.34
N VAL A 628 -41.44 -7.20 -3.65
CA VAL A 628 -40.30 -7.87 -4.27
C VAL A 628 -40.45 -7.84 -5.79
N MET A 629 -39.34 -7.57 -6.49
CA MET A 629 -39.22 -7.68 -7.95
C MET A 629 -38.09 -8.66 -8.30
N ASN A 630 -38.45 -9.87 -8.74
CA ASN A 630 -37.48 -10.91 -9.10
C ASN A 630 -37.14 -10.85 -10.60
N ILE A 631 -35.85 -10.74 -10.92
CA ILE A 631 -35.34 -10.70 -12.30
C ILE A 631 -34.38 -11.88 -12.47
N GLU A 632 -34.64 -12.72 -13.46
CA GLU A 632 -33.77 -13.86 -13.79
C GLU A 632 -32.94 -13.52 -15.03
N ILE A 633 -31.61 -13.62 -14.92
CA ILE A 633 -30.67 -13.29 -15.99
C ILE A 633 -29.76 -14.49 -16.23
N GLY A 634 -29.72 -14.99 -17.47
CA GLY A 634 -28.78 -16.02 -17.91
C GLY A 634 -27.88 -15.49 -19.01
N MET A 635 -26.59 -15.87 -18.99
CA MET A 635 -25.61 -15.44 -19.99
C MET A 635 -24.60 -16.55 -20.33
N ALA A 636 -24.26 -16.68 -21.62
CA ALA A 636 -23.30 -17.63 -22.14
C ALA A 636 -21.97 -16.93 -22.45
N VAL A 637 -21.10 -16.78 -21.45
CA VAL A 637 -19.80 -16.08 -21.63
C VAL A 637 -18.83 -16.92 -22.46
N VAL A 638 -18.06 -16.27 -23.34
CA VAL A 638 -17.03 -16.94 -24.15
C VAL A 638 -15.97 -17.59 -23.26
N ARG A 639 -15.68 -18.87 -23.55
CA ARG A 639 -14.63 -19.64 -22.85
C ARG A 639 -13.33 -19.65 -23.66
N PRO A 640 -12.15 -19.60 -23.01
CA PRO A 640 -10.88 -19.68 -23.71
C PRO A 640 -10.61 -21.10 -24.24
N ALA A 641 -9.95 -21.19 -25.39
CA ALA A 641 -9.39 -22.45 -25.88
C ALA A 641 -8.05 -22.72 -25.17
N GLU A 642 -8.06 -23.60 -24.16
CA GLU A 642 -6.88 -23.94 -23.36
C GLU A 642 -5.98 -24.99 -24.04
N PHE A 643 -6.57 -25.94 -24.78
CA PHE A 643 -5.84 -27.04 -25.42
C PHE A 643 -6.04 -27.02 -26.94
N ILE A 644 -4.95 -27.15 -27.69
CA ILE A 644 -4.96 -27.34 -29.14
C ILE A 644 -4.30 -28.70 -29.42
N ILE A 645 -5.09 -29.67 -29.89
CA ILE A 645 -4.61 -31.03 -30.19
C ILE A 645 -4.41 -31.15 -31.70
N LEU A 646 -3.15 -31.18 -32.13
CA LEU A 646 -2.79 -31.44 -33.53
C LEU A 646 -2.64 -32.95 -33.74
N LYS A 647 -3.47 -33.52 -34.62
CA LYS A 647 -3.41 -34.93 -34.99
C LYS A 647 -2.75 -35.06 -36.36
N PHE A 648 -1.54 -35.57 -36.40
CA PHE A 648 -0.83 -35.87 -37.65
C PHE A 648 -1.07 -37.34 -38.02
N SER A 649 -1.50 -37.59 -39.25
CA SER A 649 -1.57 -38.94 -39.81
C SER A 649 -0.69 -39.02 -41.06
N HIS A 650 0.08 -40.10 -41.17
CA HIS A 650 0.81 -40.39 -42.39
C HIS A 650 -0.20 -40.96 -43.40
N LYS A 651 -0.55 -40.16 -44.41
CA LYS A 651 -1.38 -40.62 -45.53
C LYS A 651 -0.48 -41.27 -46.57
N MET A 652 -0.72 -42.54 -46.87
CA MET A 652 -0.02 -43.22 -47.97
C MET A 652 -0.35 -42.55 -49.30
N GLN A 653 0.65 -42.45 -50.17
CA GLN A 653 0.49 -41.88 -51.51
C GLN A 653 -0.53 -42.73 -52.30
N GLU A 654 -1.63 -42.10 -52.73
CA GLU A 654 -2.73 -42.76 -53.45
C GLU A 654 -2.54 -42.72 -54.98
N SER A 655 -1.47 -42.07 -55.47
CA SER A 655 -1.02 -42.06 -56.86
C SER A 655 0.46 -41.69 -56.99
#